data_AF-A0A423ERX5-F1
#
_entry.id   AF-A0A423ERX5-F1
#
_cell.length_a   1.000
_cell.length_b   1.000
_cell.length_c   1.000
_cell.angle_alpha   90.00
_cell.angle_beta   90.00
_cell.angle_gamma   90.00
#
_symmetry.space_group_name_H-M   'P 1'
#
loop_
_entity.id
_entity.type
_entity.pdbx_description
1 polymer ?
#
loop_
_entity_poly.entity_id
_entity_poly.type
_entity_poly.pdbx_seq_one_letter_code
_entity_poly.pdbx_strand_id
1 'polypeptide(L)'
;MTTSVQRLSRATPTLPTPVPDNTPAPISSNAAVKIKPNLKTDLADKQNLLTLGDALSQLARRLGADATAPMIVAALKTTSMAIDPDSRYPHDAGRQATLEDFIGSLGLPLPDSHFALNGLSDAVIDRGQVHPLGNLGGALSWPVPLSADEQRRVRLITMSHVDPHGQQPQVMQTKGLLLEFLRLRTPLPAGVLNDPAKALEALISSPEGQLLGETLQKTMQGVATDSSTMDYLLAALTLQLDPESIIAPRRNTLAGFDLASDKHWGKPLSTVVDGLKQHLVAQGKTSAAMAGVAAHVLLAGRAPALLIKDIPASVTYGSLAWVNLSVAAATIEAQTPGKVANMTFAEVMLAARNASLADPAVTERVQREVLVDWGVANGVLARKDDQRYSLDELTTLLREFNARRTLIGTATHALDADIPSRKAMALAELKKRFPEQQALFEEKLIHISRKETTPDGGVGYRTVEVGPHSMLDVAMMDLPDADLAFTCDDARVPLAALNANPRFGVANAFESQFASAVKDKKAAINTYVKHLISQAPLAVREDLEYGKISFFQEHSRTLGPGFTGSTPHPKNEQLLVKVERDGVTKAYAISFNKGTIEPVGPSRASAQSRRAANVVHETKAFTPKGDAAVRRDEQKRPDQSPPDSFNSGRTGLIADAFVQHIDLDDDAIKQQARGLTTADNNRRRGEAVSEAILDLIPFRAAFNNFRKGNIGEGLLDLGLDLFGIVTAGVGTAGKVIKIAGTATSTATKLARAVKVIGMATFSSLNPLGGLGDAALGATRLVGSGFSKGVEWLNHVRGATGGYDLLKAASKEHGPTLIGTYKVSGIETEGVAVLKNDHWYKYDPVTNKPYGMPIDGFSPRGAPELHGLTGVTSEPAYLKLYNNIVNATKTENYPAYKQGYLTGRLEELPGYRDGMGSSQLRKLAEAPGRMPHEIGILSRELKRAYVRDGEYTSALLLHDVMGPGVSVLPFSQAHYNAYVDLPSVGECAGISYAMALALHQGTEEQLLKNLLKVTEDPASAANAPFRMHLRNLQDTVKKPSSFHFGGQVEVGYDEIIDKMLASGTSTTIRIGTVDHAMLAGVQIKNGKPEWFFFDPNAGLVKFTNLTSMERGMEELLNSGQSAALRNTRRTLTGKRAYSISIFEPGHLNNRPGINPDVVRDLSSVAL
;
A
#
# COMPACT_ATOMS: atom_id res chain seq x y z
N MET A 1 41.83 -74.05 -17.08
CA MET A 1 41.02 -73.99 -18.32
C MET A 1 40.69 -72.52 -18.53
N THR A 2 41.43 -71.75 -19.36
CA THR A 2 41.43 -71.68 -20.86
C THR A 2 40.14 -71.05 -21.41
N THR A 3 40.11 -70.00 -22.26
CA THR A 3 41.10 -69.13 -22.96
C THR A 3 40.33 -67.87 -23.48
N SER A 4 40.85 -66.63 -23.64
CA SER A 4 41.77 -66.05 -24.68
C SER A 4 41.20 -66.13 -26.12
N VAL A 5 41.21 -65.13 -27.05
CA VAL A 5 41.95 -63.85 -27.30
C VAL A 5 40.99 -62.85 -28.04
N GLN A 6 40.76 -61.56 -27.66
CA GLN A 6 41.46 -60.27 -27.95
C GLN A 6 41.47 -59.74 -29.44
N ARG A 7 41.14 -58.42 -29.66
CA ARG A 7 41.47 -57.52 -30.83
C ARG A 7 40.76 -57.79 -32.20
N LEU A 8 40.64 -56.88 -33.22
CA LEU A 8 40.74 -55.40 -33.39
C LEU A 8 40.11 -54.89 -34.74
N SER A 9 39.43 -53.73 -34.73
CA SER A 9 39.34 -52.60 -35.73
C SER A 9 39.12 -52.69 -37.28
N ARG A 10 38.44 -51.62 -37.79
CA ARG A 10 38.55 -50.87 -39.10
C ARG A 10 37.57 -51.10 -40.30
N ALA A 11 36.50 -50.28 -40.32
CA ALA A 11 36.18 -49.19 -41.27
C ALA A 11 35.94 -49.35 -42.81
N THR A 12 34.70 -49.02 -43.24
CA THR A 12 34.25 -48.35 -44.52
C THR A 12 34.47 -49.06 -45.87
N PRO A 13 33.78 -48.68 -46.99
CA PRO A 13 32.81 -47.57 -47.25
C PRO A 13 31.33 -48.08 -47.28
N THR A 14 30.27 -47.55 -47.93
CA THR A 14 30.04 -46.52 -48.99
C THR A 14 28.60 -45.92 -48.90
N LEU A 15 28.23 -44.98 -49.78
CA LEU A 15 26.90 -44.34 -49.93
C LEU A 15 26.30 -44.52 -51.35
N PRO A 16 24.97 -44.45 -51.52
CA PRO A 16 24.29 -43.90 -52.70
C PRO A 16 23.62 -42.54 -52.42
N THR A 17 23.38 -41.74 -53.47
CA THR A 17 22.96 -40.33 -53.40
C THR A 17 21.44 -40.09 -53.57
N PRO A 18 20.89 -38.96 -53.07
CA PRO A 18 19.47 -38.59 -53.22
C PRO A 18 19.16 -37.81 -54.52
N VAL A 19 17.85 -37.65 -54.79
CA VAL A 19 17.24 -36.84 -55.87
C VAL A 19 16.08 -36.03 -55.23
N PRO A 20 15.77 -34.77 -55.66
CA PRO A 20 15.50 -33.71 -54.67
C PRO A 20 14.05 -33.20 -54.54
N ASP A 21 13.89 -32.34 -53.53
CA ASP A 21 12.92 -31.25 -53.33
C ASP A 21 11.40 -31.51 -53.35
N ASN A 22 10.79 -31.27 -52.19
CA ASN A 22 9.84 -30.17 -52.03
C ASN A 22 9.78 -29.75 -50.55
N THR A 23 10.39 -28.62 -50.20
CA THR A 23 10.50 -28.13 -48.81
C THR A 23 9.45 -27.05 -48.55
N PRO A 24 8.45 -27.26 -47.68
CA PRO A 24 7.64 -26.17 -47.13
C PRO A 24 8.54 -25.22 -46.34
N ALA A 25 8.32 -23.91 -46.46
CA ALA A 25 9.17 -22.92 -45.81
C ALA A 25 9.21 -23.10 -44.28
N PRO A 26 10.36 -22.90 -43.62
CA PRO A 26 10.47 -23.04 -42.18
C PRO A 26 9.61 -21.97 -41.49
N ILE A 27 8.61 -22.40 -40.74
CA ILE A 27 7.85 -21.53 -39.84
C ILE A 27 8.84 -21.03 -38.78
N SER A 28 9.06 -19.71 -38.74
CA SER A 28 9.95 -19.09 -37.76
C SER A 28 9.34 -19.17 -36.36
N SER A 29 9.62 -20.27 -35.65
CA SER A 29 9.47 -20.33 -34.22
C SER A 29 10.57 -19.50 -33.57
N ASN A 30 10.29 -18.20 -33.36
CA ASN A 30 11.05 -17.36 -32.44
C ASN A 30 10.87 -17.87 -31.00
N ALA A 31 11.47 -19.04 -30.71
CA ALA A 31 11.66 -19.56 -29.38
C ALA A 31 12.69 -18.67 -28.69
N ALA A 32 12.20 -17.57 -28.09
CA ALA A 32 13.02 -16.61 -27.38
C ALA A 32 13.96 -17.35 -26.42
N VAL A 33 15.27 -17.19 -26.62
CA VAL A 33 16.28 -17.80 -25.77
C VAL A 33 16.01 -17.35 -24.34
N LYS A 34 15.67 -18.29 -23.45
CA LYS A 34 15.49 -18.00 -22.02
C LYS A 34 16.85 -17.69 -21.40
N ILE A 35 17.32 -16.46 -21.62
CA ILE A 35 18.51 -15.86 -21.00
C ILE A 35 18.38 -16.09 -19.49
N LYS A 36 19.45 -16.62 -18.87
CA LYS A 36 19.45 -16.79 -17.42
C LYS A 36 19.27 -15.41 -16.76
N PRO A 37 18.33 -15.28 -15.80
CA PRO A 37 18.16 -14.08 -14.99
C PRO A 37 19.48 -13.61 -14.39
N ASN A 38 19.69 -12.30 -14.39
CA ASN A 38 20.95 -11.68 -13.99
C ASN A 38 20.63 -10.31 -13.44
N LEU A 39 20.84 -10.12 -12.13
CA LEU A 39 20.52 -8.86 -11.45
C LEU A 39 21.12 -7.63 -12.14
N LYS A 40 22.34 -7.76 -12.70
CA LYS A 40 22.99 -6.68 -13.45
C LYS A 40 22.17 -6.25 -14.68
N THR A 41 21.62 -7.22 -15.41
CA THR A 41 20.77 -7.00 -16.59
C THR A 41 19.38 -6.50 -16.20
N ASP A 42 18.81 -6.98 -15.09
CA ASP A 42 17.53 -6.48 -14.57
C ASP A 42 17.63 -5.02 -14.07
N LEU A 43 18.78 -4.63 -13.50
CA LEU A 43 19.09 -3.24 -13.12
C LEU A 43 19.34 -2.35 -14.36
N ALA A 44 19.97 -2.88 -15.40
CA ALA A 44 20.17 -2.19 -16.67
C ALA A 44 18.84 -1.93 -17.41
N ASP A 45 17.94 -2.93 -17.46
CA ASP A 45 16.58 -2.77 -18.00
C ASP A 45 15.78 -1.73 -17.21
N LYS A 46 15.87 -1.75 -15.87
CA LYS A 46 15.29 -0.73 -14.98
C LYS A 46 15.81 0.68 -15.32
N GLN A 47 17.12 0.84 -15.52
CA GLN A 47 17.72 2.12 -15.87
C GLN A 47 17.28 2.61 -17.26
N ASN A 48 17.10 1.71 -18.24
CA ASN A 48 16.52 2.06 -19.53
C ASN A 48 15.06 2.57 -19.39
N LEU A 49 14.23 1.95 -18.55
CA LEU A 49 12.84 2.42 -18.32
C LEU A 49 12.79 3.83 -17.72
N LEU A 50 13.67 4.14 -16.75
CA LEU A 50 13.81 5.49 -16.21
C LEU A 50 14.26 6.49 -17.30
N THR A 51 15.23 6.10 -18.12
CA THR A 51 15.79 6.93 -19.20
C THR A 51 14.75 7.21 -20.31
N LEU A 52 13.94 6.22 -20.67
CA LEU A 52 12.76 6.38 -21.54
C LEU A 52 11.77 7.38 -20.93
N GLY A 53 11.47 7.23 -19.64
CA GLY A 53 10.55 8.10 -18.90
C GLY A 53 10.98 9.56 -18.93
N ASP A 54 12.23 9.85 -18.56
CA ASP A 54 12.78 11.21 -18.61
C ASP A 54 12.77 11.79 -20.03
N ALA A 55 13.10 10.99 -21.04
CA ALA A 55 13.06 11.40 -22.44
C ALA A 55 11.64 11.74 -22.90
N LEU A 56 10.63 10.95 -22.50
CA LEU A 56 9.22 11.22 -22.77
C LEU A 56 8.73 12.46 -22.00
N SER A 57 9.09 12.64 -20.73
CA SER A 57 8.73 13.82 -19.95
C SER A 57 9.30 15.12 -20.54
N GLN A 58 10.54 15.07 -21.06
CA GLN A 58 11.15 16.18 -21.79
C GLN A 58 10.49 16.42 -23.15
N LEU A 59 10.16 15.35 -23.88
CA LEU A 59 9.47 15.42 -25.17
C LEU A 59 8.07 16.05 -25.04
N ALA A 60 7.31 15.69 -24.01
CA ALA A 60 6.01 16.31 -23.68
C ALA A 60 6.14 17.83 -23.52
N ARG A 61 7.09 18.27 -22.68
CA ARG A 61 7.35 19.70 -22.43
C ARG A 61 7.79 20.46 -23.67
N ARG A 62 8.57 19.81 -24.56
CA ARG A 62 9.05 20.40 -25.83
C ARG A 62 7.93 20.56 -26.87
N LEU A 63 6.97 19.63 -26.93
CA LEU A 63 5.88 19.65 -27.90
C LEU A 63 4.66 20.46 -27.43
N GLY A 64 4.40 20.51 -26.12
CA GLY A 64 3.27 21.22 -25.53
C GLY A 64 1.94 20.46 -25.63
N ALA A 65 0.91 21.03 -25.00
CA ALA A 65 -0.40 20.38 -24.82
C ALA A 65 -1.22 20.23 -26.11
N ASP A 66 -1.00 21.13 -27.08
CA ASP A 66 -1.79 21.23 -28.32
C ASP A 66 -1.12 20.50 -29.52
N ALA A 67 -0.11 19.65 -29.24
CA ALA A 67 0.63 18.89 -30.24
C ALA A 67 -0.21 17.78 -30.89
N THR A 68 -0.12 17.66 -32.23
CA THR A 68 -0.88 16.67 -33.01
C THR A 68 -0.19 15.30 -33.06
N ALA A 69 -0.97 14.23 -33.26
CA ALA A 69 -0.43 12.86 -33.34
C ALA A 69 0.70 12.68 -34.37
N PRO A 70 0.64 13.22 -35.60
CA PRO A 70 1.76 13.13 -36.54
C PRO A 70 3.04 13.81 -36.05
N MET A 71 2.92 14.96 -35.35
CA MET A 71 4.07 15.65 -34.75
C MET A 71 4.70 14.82 -33.63
N ILE A 72 3.88 14.18 -32.80
CA ILE A 72 4.34 13.34 -31.70
C ILE A 72 5.07 12.10 -32.25
N VAL A 73 4.47 11.37 -33.17
CA VAL A 73 5.07 10.18 -33.80
C VAL A 73 6.38 10.54 -34.54
N ALA A 74 6.40 11.64 -35.30
CA ALA A 74 7.63 12.11 -35.95
C ALA A 74 8.73 12.49 -34.94
N ALA A 75 8.36 12.99 -33.76
CA ALA A 75 9.31 13.33 -32.70
C ALA A 75 9.81 12.12 -31.89
N LEU A 76 9.02 11.04 -31.76
CA LEU A 76 9.48 9.75 -31.21
C LEU A 76 10.54 9.10 -32.11
N LYS A 77 10.34 9.16 -33.44
CA LYS A 77 11.29 8.67 -34.46
C LYS A 77 12.62 9.41 -34.51
N THR A 78 12.66 10.66 -34.03
CA THR A 78 13.84 11.55 -34.16
C THR A 78 14.47 11.91 -32.81
N THR A 79 13.86 11.49 -31.70
CA THR A 79 14.44 11.62 -30.36
C THR A 79 15.07 10.27 -30.00
N SER A 80 16.35 10.29 -29.62
CA SER A 80 17.09 9.09 -29.21
C SER A 80 17.33 9.08 -27.71
N MET A 81 17.37 7.88 -27.13
CA MET A 81 17.78 7.63 -25.75
C MET A 81 19.07 6.78 -25.72
N ALA A 82 19.85 6.93 -24.65
CA ALA A 82 20.95 6.01 -24.37
C ALA A 82 20.41 4.65 -23.91
N ILE A 83 21.12 3.59 -24.30
CA ILE A 83 20.84 2.21 -23.88
C ILE A 83 21.97 1.73 -22.98
N ASP A 84 21.63 1.20 -21.81
CA ASP A 84 22.58 0.58 -20.88
C ASP A 84 23.20 -0.69 -21.52
N PRO A 85 24.55 -0.81 -21.54
CA PRO A 85 25.23 -1.90 -22.24
C PRO A 85 25.00 -3.30 -21.64
N ASP A 86 24.49 -3.41 -20.41
CA ASP A 86 24.21 -4.69 -19.75
C ASP A 86 22.73 -5.14 -19.85
N SER A 87 21.89 -4.34 -20.52
CA SER A 87 20.44 -4.56 -20.69
C SER A 87 20.09 -5.64 -21.70
N ARG A 88 18.83 -6.08 -21.72
CA ARG A 88 18.28 -7.06 -22.68
C ARG A 88 18.04 -6.48 -24.09
N TYR A 89 18.23 -5.18 -24.29
CA TYR A 89 17.99 -4.54 -25.58
C TYR A 89 19.03 -4.99 -26.63
N PRO A 90 18.62 -5.34 -27.88
CA PRO A 90 19.53 -5.92 -28.86
C PRO A 90 20.77 -5.06 -29.14
N HIS A 91 21.95 -5.59 -28.83
CA HIS A 91 23.22 -4.85 -28.94
C HIS A 91 23.57 -4.41 -30.37
N ASP A 92 23.03 -5.08 -31.38
CA ASP A 92 23.22 -4.75 -32.80
C ASP A 92 22.62 -3.39 -33.21
N ALA A 93 21.71 -2.84 -32.39
CA ALA A 93 21.21 -1.46 -32.54
C ALA A 93 22.21 -0.39 -32.05
N GLY A 94 23.28 -0.77 -31.35
CA GLY A 94 24.26 0.12 -30.76
C GLY A 94 23.85 0.69 -29.40
N ARG A 95 24.55 1.73 -28.93
CA ARG A 95 24.36 2.33 -27.59
C ARG A 95 23.22 3.37 -27.51
N GLN A 96 22.45 3.54 -28.57
CA GLN A 96 21.27 4.42 -28.59
C GLN A 96 20.16 3.77 -29.42
N ALA A 97 18.91 4.08 -29.06
CA ALA A 97 17.72 3.72 -29.82
C ALA A 97 16.85 4.97 -30.00
N THR A 98 15.97 5.00 -31.02
CA THR A 98 14.90 6.01 -31.03
C THR A 98 13.86 5.67 -29.95
N LEU A 99 13.07 6.66 -29.52
CA LEU A 99 11.97 6.36 -28.59
C LEU A 99 10.92 5.46 -29.24
N GLU A 100 10.74 5.51 -30.57
CA GLU A 100 9.86 4.57 -31.29
C GLU A 100 10.38 3.12 -31.19
N ASP A 101 11.64 2.88 -31.55
CA ASP A 101 12.23 1.52 -31.53
C ASP A 101 12.20 0.91 -30.12
N PHE A 102 12.55 1.71 -29.11
CA PHE A 102 12.60 1.23 -27.74
C PHE A 102 11.19 0.93 -27.18
N ILE A 103 10.19 1.80 -27.42
CA ILE A 103 8.79 1.54 -27.02
C ILE A 103 8.25 0.30 -27.76
N GLY A 104 8.55 0.15 -29.05
CA GLY A 104 8.19 -1.02 -29.86
C GLY A 104 8.82 -2.32 -29.32
N SER A 105 10.08 -2.28 -28.86
CA SER A 105 10.76 -3.44 -28.27
C SER A 105 10.11 -3.93 -26.97
N LEU A 106 9.44 -3.03 -26.23
CA LEU A 106 8.68 -3.37 -25.02
C LEU A 106 7.28 -3.92 -25.33
N GLY A 107 6.88 -3.98 -26.62
CA GLY A 107 5.54 -4.37 -27.05
C GLY A 107 4.45 -3.35 -26.70
N LEU A 108 4.84 -2.10 -26.44
CA LEU A 108 3.93 -1.04 -25.99
C LEU A 108 3.42 -0.20 -27.19
N PRO A 109 2.18 0.32 -27.12
CA PRO A 109 1.66 1.23 -28.15
C PRO A 109 2.41 2.57 -28.11
N LEU A 110 2.69 3.13 -29.28
CA LEU A 110 3.27 4.47 -29.40
C LEU A 110 2.26 5.53 -28.95
N PRO A 111 2.64 6.50 -28.10
CA PRO A 111 1.73 7.55 -27.66
C PRO A 111 1.43 8.53 -28.81
N ASP A 112 0.15 8.79 -29.02
CA ASP A 112 -0.40 9.61 -30.12
C ASP A 112 -0.80 11.03 -29.68
N SER A 113 -0.72 11.32 -28.40
CA SER A 113 -1.32 12.51 -27.79
C SER A 113 -0.50 12.95 -26.58
N HIS A 114 -0.52 14.25 -26.27
CA HIS A 114 0.21 14.77 -25.10
C HIS A 114 -0.24 14.10 -23.79
N PHE A 115 -1.50 13.66 -23.70
CA PHE A 115 -1.98 12.84 -22.56
C PHE A 115 -1.33 11.45 -22.55
N ALA A 116 -1.40 10.68 -23.64
CA ALA A 116 -0.79 9.35 -23.72
C ALA A 116 0.72 9.38 -23.50
N LEU A 117 1.41 10.42 -23.99
CA LEU A 117 2.86 10.57 -23.86
C LEU A 117 3.29 10.87 -22.41
N ASN A 118 2.51 11.68 -21.69
CA ASN A 118 2.67 11.85 -20.24
C ASN A 118 2.31 10.55 -19.49
N GLY A 119 1.21 9.89 -19.82
CA GLY A 119 0.78 8.66 -19.15
C GLY A 119 1.79 7.51 -19.30
N LEU A 120 2.39 7.37 -20.49
CA LEU A 120 3.48 6.41 -20.72
C LEU A 120 4.75 6.81 -19.96
N SER A 121 5.14 8.09 -19.99
CA SER A 121 6.24 8.62 -19.17
C SER A 121 6.07 8.28 -17.69
N ASP A 122 4.91 8.61 -17.12
CA ASP A 122 4.59 8.38 -15.72
C ASP A 122 4.64 6.86 -15.41
N ALA A 123 4.07 6.00 -16.28
CA ALA A 123 4.03 4.55 -16.09
C ALA A 123 5.40 3.84 -16.22
N VAL A 124 6.29 4.27 -17.10
CA VAL A 124 7.63 3.65 -17.23
C VAL A 124 8.58 4.13 -16.13
N ILE A 125 8.42 5.36 -15.62
CA ILE A 125 9.11 5.81 -14.40
C ILE A 125 8.60 5.00 -13.20
N ASP A 126 7.29 4.83 -13.06
CA ASP A 126 6.67 4.08 -11.96
C ASP A 126 7.22 2.64 -11.87
N ARG A 127 7.30 1.96 -13.02
CA ARG A 127 7.92 0.63 -13.16
C ARG A 127 9.43 0.66 -12.95
N GLY A 128 10.12 1.69 -13.45
CA GLY A 128 11.56 1.90 -13.30
C GLY A 128 12.02 2.27 -11.88
N GLN A 129 11.11 2.69 -10.99
CA GLN A 129 11.43 2.91 -9.57
C GLN A 129 11.47 1.61 -8.75
N VAL A 130 10.82 0.52 -9.21
CA VAL A 130 10.83 -0.77 -8.49
C VAL A 130 12.21 -1.42 -8.57
N HIS A 131 12.71 -1.99 -7.47
CA HIS A 131 13.94 -2.78 -7.49
C HIS A 131 13.68 -4.24 -7.93
N PRO A 132 14.52 -4.88 -8.76
CA PRO A 132 14.27 -6.24 -9.26
C PRO A 132 14.12 -7.33 -8.19
N LEU A 133 14.73 -7.11 -7.01
CA LEU A 133 14.62 -7.98 -5.83
C LEU A 133 13.60 -7.46 -4.78
N GLY A 134 12.64 -6.63 -5.22
CA GLY A 134 11.64 -6.01 -4.36
C GLY A 134 12.26 -5.23 -3.19
N ASN A 135 11.67 -5.35 -2.01
CA ASN A 135 12.08 -4.66 -0.77
C ASN A 135 13.38 -5.16 -0.13
N LEU A 136 14.19 -5.96 -0.85
CA LEU A 136 15.46 -6.56 -0.39
C LEU A 136 15.33 -7.50 0.83
N GLY A 137 14.12 -7.85 1.28
CA GLY A 137 13.90 -8.82 2.36
C GLY A 137 14.01 -10.29 1.93
N GLY A 138 13.94 -10.56 0.62
CA GLY A 138 13.99 -11.91 0.05
C GLY A 138 12.98 -12.85 0.68
N ALA A 139 13.43 -14.03 1.13
CA ALA A 139 12.59 -15.05 1.76
C ALA A 139 11.92 -14.62 3.09
N LEU A 140 12.31 -13.48 3.67
CA LEU A 140 11.61 -12.88 4.82
C LEU A 140 10.43 -11.99 4.42
N SER A 141 10.24 -11.73 3.13
CA SER A 141 9.19 -10.87 2.57
C SER A 141 8.32 -11.55 1.52
N TRP A 142 8.49 -12.85 1.26
CA TRP A 142 7.48 -13.66 0.58
C TRP A 142 6.11 -13.57 1.28
N PRO A 143 4.97 -13.80 0.56
CA PRO A 143 3.63 -13.68 1.13
C PRO A 143 3.37 -14.53 2.39
N VAL A 144 4.02 -15.69 2.48
CA VAL A 144 4.20 -16.44 3.73
C VAL A 144 5.71 -16.55 4.01
N PRO A 145 6.27 -15.66 4.86
CA PRO A 145 7.70 -15.68 5.19
C PRO A 145 8.15 -17.01 5.82
N LEU A 146 9.47 -17.24 5.80
CA LEU A 146 10.11 -18.33 6.55
C LEU A 146 9.64 -18.35 8.03
N SER A 147 9.21 -19.51 8.54
CA SER A 147 8.92 -19.72 9.96
C SER A 147 10.16 -19.52 10.85
N ALA A 148 9.98 -19.45 12.17
CA ALA A 148 11.10 -19.30 13.10
C ALA A 148 12.16 -20.41 12.95
N ASP A 149 11.75 -21.65 12.67
CA ASP A 149 12.67 -22.79 12.50
C ASP A 149 13.30 -22.87 11.11
N GLU A 150 12.65 -22.35 10.08
CA GLU A 150 13.29 -22.13 8.77
C GLU A 150 14.31 -20.98 8.86
N GLN A 151 13.98 -19.88 9.54
CA GLN A 151 14.92 -18.78 9.83
C GLN A 151 16.15 -19.27 10.62
N ARG A 152 15.95 -20.10 11.66
CA ARG A 152 17.05 -20.76 12.40
C ARG A 152 17.93 -21.61 11.47
N ARG A 153 17.33 -22.43 10.59
CA ARG A 153 18.07 -23.28 9.64
C ARG A 153 18.87 -22.47 8.62
N VAL A 154 18.26 -21.50 7.93
CA VAL A 154 18.96 -20.57 7.00
C VAL A 154 20.14 -19.90 7.70
N ARG A 155 19.93 -19.41 8.93
CA ARG A 155 20.98 -18.74 9.70
C ARG A 155 22.13 -19.69 10.08
N LEU A 156 21.84 -20.93 10.48
CA LEU A 156 22.85 -21.92 10.85
C LEU A 156 23.67 -22.36 9.62
N ILE A 157 23.02 -22.71 8.51
CA ILE A 157 23.69 -23.09 7.25
C ILE A 157 24.64 -21.98 6.81
N THR A 158 24.17 -20.73 6.85
CA THR A 158 24.96 -19.53 6.54
C THR A 158 26.18 -19.39 7.46
N MET A 159 26.04 -19.60 8.78
CA MET A 159 27.16 -19.52 9.72
C MET A 159 28.23 -20.57 9.46
N SER A 160 27.81 -21.79 9.09
CA SER A 160 28.69 -22.92 8.76
C SER A 160 29.28 -22.87 7.34
N HIS A 161 28.95 -21.87 6.52
CA HIS A 161 29.43 -21.78 5.14
C HIS A 161 30.96 -21.62 5.09
N VAL A 162 31.59 -22.35 4.17
CA VAL A 162 33.05 -22.49 4.03
C VAL A 162 33.45 -22.27 2.58
N ASP A 163 34.64 -21.71 2.40
CA ASP A 163 35.35 -21.67 1.12
C ASP A 163 35.45 -23.08 0.47
N PRO A 164 35.03 -23.27 -0.80
CA PRO A 164 35.29 -24.50 -1.56
C PRO A 164 36.77 -24.89 -1.64
N HIS A 165 37.68 -23.93 -1.49
CA HIS A 165 39.14 -24.11 -1.50
C HIS A 165 39.75 -24.21 -0.09
N GLY A 166 38.96 -24.07 0.99
CA GLY A 166 39.32 -24.43 2.37
C GLY A 166 40.42 -23.62 3.08
N GLN A 167 41.02 -22.61 2.45
CA GLN A 167 42.21 -21.88 2.99
C GLN A 167 41.87 -20.64 3.84
N GLN A 168 40.60 -20.34 4.08
CA GLN A 168 40.11 -19.05 4.56
C GLN A 168 39.02 -19.24 5.65
N PRO A 169 38.82 -18.26 6.55
CA PRO A 169 37.87 -18.38 7.65
C PRO A 169 36.41 -18.52 7.18
N GLN A 170 35.65 -19.27 7.97
CA GLN A 170 34.20 -19.44 7.80
C GLN A 170 33.43 -18.13 8.07
N VAL A 171 32.16 -18.08 7.66
CA VAL A 171 31.28 -16.93 7.97
C VAL A 171 31.20 -16.67 9.48
N MET A 172 31.06 -17.71 10.31
CA MET A 172 31.04 -17.56 11.78
C MET A 172 32.40 -17.16 12.41
N GLN A 173 33.50 -17.26 11.66
CA GLN A 173 34.84 -16.85 12.09
C GLN A 173 35.16 -15.41 11.64
N THR A 174 34.32 -14.82 10.78
CA THR A 174 34.49 -13.46 10.27
C THR A 174 33.78 -12.46 11.20
N LYS A 175 34.52 -11.48 11.72
CA LYS A 175 33.93 -10.40 12.53
C LYS A 175 33.02 -9.53 11.65
N GLY A 176 31.74 -9.44 11.98
CA GLY A 176 30.69 -8.86 11.13
C GLY A 176 30.00 -9.87 10.18
N LEU A 177 30.27 -11.18 10.37
CA LEU A 177 29.56 -12.30 9.75
C LEU A 177 29.47 -12.17 8.21
N LEU A 178 28.31 -12.51 7.62
CA LEU A 178 28.17 -12.68 6.18
C LEU A 178 28.49 -11.41 5.37
N LEU A 179 28.09 -10.23 5.86
CA LEU A 179 28.29 -8.98 5.12
C LEU A 179 29.78 -8.62 4.98
N GLU A 180 30.56 -8.83 6.05
CA GLU A 180 32.02 -8.65 6.01
C GLU A 180 32.71 -9.79 5.25
N PHE A 181 32.22 -11.02 5.35
CA PHE A 181 32.73 -12.16 4.58
C PHE A 181 32.62 -11.90 3.07
N LEU A 182 31.45 -11.49 2.57
CA LEU A 182 31.26 -11.15 1.15
C LEU A 182 32.16 -9.99 0.72
N ARG A 183 32.35 -8.95 1.56
CA ARG A 183 33.26 -7.83 1.27
C ARG A 183 34.73 -8.25 1.20
N LEU A 184 35.17 -9.18 2.07
CA LEU A 184 36.53 -9.71 2.04
C LEU A 184 36.79 -10.57 0.79
N ARG A 185 35.75 -11.24 0.26
CA ARG A 185 35.80 -11.97 -1.03
C ARG A 185 35.64 -11.08 -2.25
N THR A 186 34.95 -9.95 -2.10
CA THR A 186 34.61 -9.02 -3.19
C THR A 186 35.05 -7.61 -2.83
N PRO A 187 36.35 -7.27 -3.00
CA PRO A 187 36.86 -5.94 -2.67
C PRO A 187 36.20 -4.85 -3.53
N LEU A 188 35.32 -4.06 -2.92
CA LEU A 188 34.62 -2.98 -3.60
C LEU A 188 35.51 -1.72 -3.75
N PRO A 189 35.46 -1.02 -4.91
CA PRO A 189 36.12 0.28 -5.06
C PRO A 189 35.57 1.30 -4.05
N ALA A 190 36.44 2.15 -3.50
CA ALA A 190 36.08 3.07 -2.41
C ALA A 190 34.88 3.98 -2.73
N GLY A 191 34.71 4.40 -3.99
CA GLY A 191 33.56 5.21 -4.42
C GLY A 191 32.21 4.48 -4.36
N VAL A 192 32.18 3.15 -4.50
CA VAL A 192 30.97 2.33 -4.32
C VAL A 192 30.55 2.29 -2.85
N LEU A 193 31.50 2.47 -1.92
CA LEU A 193 31.28 2.66 -0.47
C LEU A 193 30.18 3.69 -0.14
N ASN A 194 30.06 4.72 -0.98
CA ASN A 194 29.16 5.86 -0.77
C ASN A 194 27.72 5.60 -1.24
N ASP A 195 27.46 4.49 -1.94
CA ASP A 195 26.14 4.08 -2.42
C ASP A 195 25.77 2.71 -1.82
N PRO A 196 25.06 2.67 -0.69
CA PRO A 196 24.74 1.43 0.01
C PRO A 196 23.94 0.42 -0.81
N ALA A 197 23.16 0.87 -1.80
CA ALA A 197 22.40 -0.01 -2.69
C ALA A 197 23.35 -0.68 -3.69
N LYS A 198 24.16 0.09 -4.43
CA LYS A 198 25.15 -0.47 -5.37
C LYS A 198 26.21 -1.33 -4.69
N ALA A 199 26.59 -0.99 -3.46
CA ALA A 199 27.47 -1.82 -2.64
C ALA A 199 26.83 -3.17 -2.31
N LEU A 200 25.54 -3.19 -1.92
CA LEU A 200 24.81 -4.44 -1.69
C LEU A 200 24.68 -5.27 -2.99
N GLU A 201 24.23 -4.65 -4.07
CA GLU A 201 24.04 -5.25 -5.40
C GLU A 201 25.31 -5.96 -5.89
N ALA A 202 26.48 -5.31 -5.73
CA ALA A 202 27.77 -5.88 -6.09
C ALA A 202 28.18 -7.09 -5.21
N LEU A 203 27.84 -7.08 -3.91
CA LEU A 203 28.14 -8.20 -3.01
C LEU A 203 27.24 -9.41 -3.24
N ILE A 204 25.94 -9.21 -3.48
CA ILE A 204 25.01 -10.32 -3.76
C ILE A 204 25.18 -10.89 -5.19
N SER A 205 25.62 -10.05 -6.14
CA SER A 205 25.98 -10.50 -7.50
C SER A 205 27.36 -11.16 -7.58
N SER A 206 28.14 -11.16 -6.49
CA SER A 206 29.46 -11.80 -6.47
C SER A 206 29.36 -13.34 -6.63
N PRO A 207 30.38 -14.01 -7.18
CA PRO A 207 30.39 -15.48 -7.29
C PRO A 207 30.18 -16.19 -5.95
N GLU A 208 30.72 -15.64 -4.86
CA GLU A 208 30.52 -16.15 -3.50
C GLU A 208 29.08 -15.97 -3.02
N GLY A 209 28.47 -14.80 -3.28
CA GLY A 209 27.06 -14.54 -2.95
C GLY A 209 26.13 -15.50 -3.68
N GLN A 210 26.31 -15.68 -4.99
CA GLN A 210 25.55 -16.63 -5.80
C GLN A 210 25.73 -18.08 -5.30
N LEU A 211 26.96 -18.50 -5.02
CA LEU A 211 27.26 -19.84 -4.51
C LEU A 211 26.58 -20.12 -3.15
N LEU A 212 26.63 -19.17 -2.21
CA LEU A 212 25.93 -19.29 -0.93
C LEU A 212 24.41 -19.30 -1.12
N GLY A 213 23.87 -18.44 -1.99
CA GLY A 213 22.45 -18.42 -2.33
C GLY A 213 21.95 -19.76 -2.89
N GLU A 214 22.72 -20.36 -3.81
CA GLU A 214 22.42 -21.69 -4.36
C GLU A 214 22.54 -22.79 -3.29
N THR A 215 23.55 -22.69 -2.41
CA THR A 215 23.76 -23.65 -1.31
C THR A 215 22.59 -23.60 -0.32
N LEU A 216 22.13 -22.41 0.06
CA LEU A 216 20.95 -22.22 0.91
C LEU A 216 19.68 -22.73 0.21
N GLN A 217 19.43 -22.35 -1.04
CA GLN A 217 18.27 -22.80 -1.80
C GLN A 217 18.19 -24.33 -1.90
N LYS A 218 19.31 -25.00 -2.23
CA LYS A 218 19.37 -26.48 -2.33
C LYS A 218 19.24 -27.17 -0.97
N THR A 219 19.92 -26.67 0.06
CA THR A 219 19.90 -27.28 1.41
C THR A 219 18.54 -27.11 2.09
N MET A 220 17.86 -25.99 1.85
CA MET A 220 16.48 -25.75 2.27
C MET A 220 15.44 -26.44 1.36
N GLN A 221 15.86 -27.16 0.31
CA GLN A 221 14.96 -27.78 -0.70
C GLN A 221 14.01 -26.77 -1.37
N GLY A 222 14.36 -25.48 -1.38
CA GLY A 222 13.50 -24.43 -1.91
C GLY A 222 13.32 -24.58 -3.42
N VAL A 223 12.12 -24.27 -3.94
CA VAL A 223 11.87 -24.31 -5.39
C VAL A 223 12.85 -23.43 -6.15
N ALA A 224 13.48 -24.00 -7.18
CA ALA A 224 14.32 -23.26 -8.10
C ALA A 224 13.47 -22.35 -9.00
N THR A 225 13.71 -21.05 -8.91
CA THR A 225 13.18 -19.98 -9.77
C THR A 225 14.33 -19.08 -10.25
N ASP A 226 13.99 -17.93 -10.83
CA ASP A 226 14.90 -16.85 -11.17
C ASP A 226 15.39 -16.07 -9.93
N SER A 227 14.52 -15.85 -8.93
CA SER A 227 14.86 -15.09 -7.71
C SER A 227 15.36 -15.96 -6.56
N SER A 228 15.06 -17.26 -6.52
CA SER A 228 15.20 -18.10 -5.32
C SER A 228 16.59 -18.04 -4.66
N THR A 229 17.65 -17.99 -5.47
CA THR A 229 19.05 -17.86 -5.02
C THR A 229 19.28 -16.57 -4.23
N MET A 230 18.73 -15.45 -4.72
CA MET A 230 18.83 -14.13 -4.07
C MET A 230 17.86 -14.00 -2.90
N ASP A 231 16.67 -14.61 -2.98
CA ASP A 231 15.69 -14.60 -1.89
C ASP A 231 16.26 -15.23 -0.61
N TYR A 232 16.91 -16.39 -0.73
CA TYR A 232 17.59 -17.03 0.41
C TYR A 232 18.83 -16.26 0.88
N LEU A 233 19.60 -15.64 -0.02
CA LEU A 233 20.80 -14.86 0.33
C LEU A 233 20.47 -13.57 1.09
N LEU A 234 19.45 -12.82 0.64
CA LEU A 234 18.98 -11.59 1.29
C LEU A 234 18.37 -11.89 2.68
N ALA A 235 17.62 -13.00 2.79
CA ALA A 235 17.16 -13.49 4.07
C ALA A 235 18.33 -13.87 4.99
N ALA A 236 19.35 -14.56 4.48
CA ALA A 236 20.55 -14.91 5.24
C ALA A 236 21.31 -13.69 5.75
N LEU A 237 21.54 -12.67 4.90
CA LEU A 237 22.15 -11.40 5.29
C LEU A 237 21.38 -10.74 6.45
N THR A 238 20.06 -10.62 6.31
CA THR A 238 19.18 -10.06 7.33
C THR A 238 19.23 -10.86 8.64
N LEU A 239 19.25 -12.19 8.58
CA LEU A 239 19.28 -13.07 9.77
C LEU A 239 20.65 -13.15 10.47
N GLN A 240 21.75 -12.73 9.82
CA GLN A 240 23.03 -12.53 10.52
C GLN A 240 23.11 -11.17 11.22
N LEU A 241 22.50 -10.13 10.63
CA LEU A 241 22.48 -8.78 11.21
C LEU A 241 21.45 -8.66 12.36
N ASP A 242 20.24 -9.19 12.18
CA ASP A 242 19.08 -9.12 13.11
C ASP A 242 18.59 -10.52 13.57
N PRO A 243 19.45 -11.37 14.17
CA PRO A 243 19.05 -12.66 14.75
C PRO A 243 18.05 -12.54 15.90
N GLU A 244 18.03 -11.38 16.58
CA GLU A 244 17.09 -11.10 17.67
C GLU A 244 15.63 -11.22 17.20
N SER A 245 15.36 -10.80 15.94
CA SER A 245 14.03 -10.88 15.32
C SER A 245 13.50 -12.29 15.03
N ILE A 246 14.30 -13.34 15.25
CA ILE A 246 13.88 -14.76 15.18
C ILE A 246 13.17 -15.19 16.46
N ILE A 247 13.59 -14.66 17.62
CA ILE A 247 13.17 -15.14 18.94
C ILE A 247 12.15 -14.19 19.57
N ALA A 248 12.40 -12.88 19.50
CA ALA A 248 11.56 -11.86 20.12
C ALA A 248 11.42 -10.65 19.18
N PRO A 249 10.74 -10.78 18.02
CA PRO A 249 10.47 -9.67 17.13
C PRO A 249 9.67 -8.57 17.87
N ARG A 250 10.27 -7.40 18.01
CA ARG A 250 9.65 -6.21 18.62
C ARG A 250 9.31 -5.18 17.53
N ARG A 251 8.25 -4.41 17.75
CA ARG A 251 7.86 -3.33 16.85
C ARG A 251 8.95 -2.26 16.82
N ASN A 252 9.16 -1.68 15.64
CA ASN A 252 10.15 -0.62 15.37
C ASN A 252 11.58 -0.96 15.85
N THR A 253 11.93 -2.25 15.98
CA THR A 253 13.24 -2.72 16.46
C THR A 253 13.98 -3.48 15.37
N LEU A 254 15.27 -3.18 15.15
CA LEU A 254 16.16 -3.87 14.19
C LEU A 254 17.52 -4.14 14.83
N ALA A 255 17.98 -5.40 14.87
CA ALA A 255 19.26 -5.80 15.45
C ALA A 255 19.47 -5.28 16.90
N GLY A 256 18.37 -5.20 17.67
CA GLY A 256 18.33 -4.65 19.03
C GLY A 256 18.26 -3.11 19.12
N PHE A 257 18.26 -2.37 18.02
CA PHE A 257 18.09 -0.91 17.99
C PHE A 257 16.61 -0.53 17.89
N ASP A 258 16.11 0.27 18.83
CA ASP A 258 14.73 0.80 18.83
C ASP A 258 14.66 2.10 18.00
N LEU A 259 14.15 1.99 16.76
CA LEU A 259 13.90 3.13 15.88
C LEU A 259 12.93 4.13 16.51
N ALA A 260 12.01 3.66 17.36
CA ALA A 260 10.99 4.46 18.03
C ALA A 260 11.41 4.97 19.43
N SER A 261 12.70 4.86 19.79
CA SER A 261 13.22 5.38 21.06
C SER A 261 12.87 6.85 21.26
N ASP A 262 12.52 7.17 22.51
CA ASP A 262 12.46 8.49 23.13
C ASP A 262 13.60 9.45 22.72
N LYS A 263 14.81 8.91 22.49
CA LYS A 263 15.99 9.64 22.03
C LYS A 263 15.88 10.17 20.60
N HIS A 264 14.90 9.72 19.82
CA HIS A 264 14.67 10.12 18.43
C HIS A 264 13.48 11.07 18.26
N TRP A 265 12.54 11.10 19.21
CA TRP A 265 11.34 11.96 19.12
C TRP A 265 11.75 13.43 18.99
N GLY A 266 11.12 14.14 18.05
CA GLY A 266 11.45 15.54 17.75
C GLY A 266 12.81 15.77 17.07
N LYS A 267 13.46 14.73 16.54
CA LYS A 267 14.71 14.84 15.74
C LYS A 267 14.50 14.43 14.27
N PRO A 268 15.29 14.97 13.32
CA PRO A 268 15.22 14.60 11.91
C PRO A 268 15.46 13.10 11.70
N LEU A 269 14.75 12.49 10.74
CA LEU A 269 14.80 11.03 10.51
C LEU A 269 16.19 10.48 10.18
N SER A 270 17.06 11.29 9.57
CA SER A 270 18.48 10.97 9.37
C SER A 270 19.20 10.59 10.68
N THR A 271 18.82 11.18 11.80
CA THR A 271 19.38 10.87 13.13
C THR A 271 19.09 9.42 13.54
N VAL A 272 17.94 8.88 13.15
CA VAL A 272 17.56 7.47 13.42
C VAL A 272 18.42 6.53 12.59
N VAL A 273 18.65 6.86 11.32
CA VAL A 273 19.49 6.10 10.38
C VAL A 273 20.95 6.10 10.83
N ASP A 274 21.48 7.25 11.24
CA ASP A 274 22.86 7.36 11.74
C ASP A 274 23.04 6.71 13.13
N GLY A 275 22.04 6.78 13.99
CA GLY A 275 21.99 6.01 15.24
C GLY A 275 22.05 4.50 14.99
N LEU A 276 21.30 3.99 14.00
CA LEU A 276 21.34 2.59 13.60
C LEU A 276 22.73 2.20 13.06
N LYS A 277 23.34 3.00 12.17
CA LYS A 277 24.71 2.78 11.68
C LYS A 277 25.71 2.66 12.85
N GLN A 278 25.65 3.59 13.81
CA GLN A 278 26.54 3.60 14.98
C GLN A 278 26.31 2.38 15.88
N HIS A 279 25.06 1.99 16.13
CA HIS A 279 24.70 0.80 16.90
C HIS A 279 25.22 -0.49 16.26
N LEU A 280 25.07 -0.66 14.95
CA LEU A 280 25.54 -1.85 14.23
C LEU A 280 27.07 -2.02 14.33
N VAL A 281 27.83 -0.93 14.34
CA VAL A 281 29.28 -0.95 14.58
C VAL A 281 29.59 -1.26 16.05
N ALA A 282 28.92 -0.60 16.99
CA ALA A 282 29.13 -0.76 18.43
C ALA A 282 28.83 -2.20 18.92
N GLN A 283 27.78 -2.83 18.38
CA GLN A 283 27.42 -4.22 18.64
C GLN A 283 28.25 -5.23 17.81
N GLY A 284 29.25 -4.77 17.04
CA GLY A 284 30.12 -5.65 16.25
C GLY A 284 29.44 -6.39 15.10
N LYS A 285 28.23 -5.97 14.71
CA LYS A 285 27.42 -6.58 13.62
C LYS A 285 28.06 -6.35 12.25
N THR A 286 28.85 -5.29 12.10
CA THR A 286 29.53 -4.88 10.85
C THR A 286 30.67 -3.90 11.13
N SER A 287 31.51 -3.57 10.13
CA SER A 287 32.52 -2.50 10.23
C SER A 287 31.95 -1.11 9.94
N ALA A 288 32.66 -0.05 10.33
CA ALA A 288 32.25 1.33 10.04
C ALA A 288 32.08 1.62 8.53
N ALA A 289 32.88 0.97 7.67
CA ALA A 289 32.78 1.10 6.22
C ALA A 289 31.51 0.44 5.64
N MET A 290 30.98 -0.59 6.32
CA MET A 290 29.79 -1.34 5.89
C MET A 290 28.51 -0.98 6.66
N ALA A 291 28.59 -0.11 7.67
CA ALA A 291 27.46 0.32 8.47
C ALA A 291 26.30 0.89 7.63
N GLY A 292 26.61 1.61 6.55
CA GLY A 292 25.61 2.10 5.59
C GLY A 292 24.89 0.97 4.86
N VAL A 293 25.62 -0.05 4.39
CA VAL A 293 25.07 -1.21 3.68
C VAL A 293 24.23 -2.08 4.63
N ALA A 294 24.73 -2.32 5.85
CA ALA A 294 24.00 -3.06 6.88
C ALA A 294 22.69 -2.37 7.29
N ALA A 295 22.71 -1.04 7.46
CA ALA A 295 21.51 -0.26 7.72
C ALA A 295 20.54 -0.31 6.52
N HIS A 296 21.03 -0.21 5.28
CA HIS A 296 20.20 -0.29 4.07
C HIS A 296 19.44 -1.62 3.97
N VAL A 297 20.14 -2.76 4.15
CA VAL A 297 19.52 -4.11 4.17
C VAL A 297 18.43 -4.21 5.25
N LEU A 298 18.72 -3.78 6.49
CA LEU A 298 17.77 -3.88 7.59
C LEU A 298 16.56 -2.95 7.46
N LEU A 299 16.74 -1.77 6.86
CA LEU A 299 15.66 -0.79 6.68
C LEU A 299 14.76 -1.13 5.49
N ALA A 300 15.29 -1.62 4.37
CA ALA A 300 14.51 -1.80 3.13
C ALA A 300 13.25 -2.67 3.32
N GLY A 301 13.38 -3.82 3.99
CA GLY A 301 12.26 -4.73 4.22
C GLY A 301 11.41 -4.45 5.48
N ARG A 302 11.67 -3.37 6.23
CA ARG A 302 11.07 -3.15 7.57
C ARG A 302 10.71 -1.71 7.92
N ALA A 303 11.48 -0.73 7.45
CA ALA A 303 11.25 0.70 7.63
C ALA A 303 11.72 1.50 6.39
N PRO A 304 11.24 1.19 5.16
CA PRO A 304 11.69 1.82 3.92
C PRO A 304 11.45 3.34 3.87
N ALA A 305 10.54 3.88 4.69
CA ALA A 305 10.36 5.32 4.90
C ALA A 305 11.66 6.04 5.35
N LEU A 306 12.60 5.32 5.98
CA LEU A 306 13.91 5.83 6.40
C LEU A 306 14.99 5.71 5.30
N LEU A 307 14.64 5.19 4.10
CA LEU A 307 15.49 5.14 2.92
C LEU A 307 15.05 6.09 1.79
N ILE A 308 13.98 6.86 2.02
CA ILE A 308 13.52 7.90 1.09
C ILE A 308 14.62 8.94 0.89
N LYS A 309 14.85 9.34 -0.35
CA LYS A 309 15.85 10.35 -0.69
C LYS A 309 15.33 11.75 -0.37
N ASP A 310 16.23 12.65 0.02
CA ASP A 310 15.94 14.09 0.16
C ASP A 310 14.80 14.42 1.15
N ILE A 311 14.68 13.66 2.23
CA ILE A 311 13.77 13.97 3.36
C ILE A 311 14.20 15.30 4.01
N PRO A 312 13.33 16.33 4.07
CA PRO A 312 13.66 17.60 4.74
C PRO A 312 13.93 17.42 6.24
N ALA A 313 14.85 18.20 6.79
CA ALA A 313 15.20 18.13 8.21
C ALA A 313 14.03 18.53 9.15
N SER A 314 13.05 19.27 8.64
CA SER A 314 11.78 19.58 9.32
C SER A 314 10.88 18.35 9.53
N VAL A 315 11.11 17.25 8.82
CA VAL A 315 10.43 15.97 9.06
C VAL A 315 11.09 15.25 10.24
N THR A 316 10.54 15.45 11.44
CA THR A 316 11.05 14.85 12.68
C THR A 316 10.23 13.64 13.15
N TYR A 317 10.85 12.69 13.86
CA TYR A 317 10.13 11.50 14.34
C TYR A 317 9.02 11.90 15.33
N GLY A 318 7.79 11.40 15.09
CA GLY A 318 6.60 11.74 15.87
C GLY A 318 5.85 13.00 15.38
N SER A 319 6.30 13.64 14.31
CA SER A 319 5.60 14.79 13.71
C SER A 319 4.44 14.42 12.80
N LEU A 320 3.57 15.39 12.52
CA LEU A 320 2.52 15.25 11.51
C LEU A 320 3.11 15.00 10.10
N ALA A 321 4.25 15.63 9.79
CA ALA A 321 5.01 15.36 8.57
C ALA A 321 5.43 13.88 8.48
N TRP A 322 6.00 13.36 9.57
CA TRP A 322 6.42 11.96 9.69
C TRP A 322 5.25 10.96 9.63
N VAL A 323 4.09 11.29 10.20
CA VAL A 323 2.88 10.47 10.06
C VAL A 323 2.48 10.37 8.59
N ASN A 324 2.36 11.52 7.90
CA ASN A 324 1.96 11.54 6.50
C ASN A 324 2.97 10.79 5.61
N LEU A 325 4.28 11.00 5.82
CA LEU A 325 5.35 10.31 5.10
C LEU A 325 5.36 8.80 5.35
N SER A 326 5.14 8.36 6.59
CA SER A 326 5.14 6.94 6.96
C SER A 326 3.92 6.20 6.42
N VAL A 327 2.74 6.84 6.43
CA VAL A 327 1.53 6.32 5.78
C VAL A 327 1.72 6.24 4.27
N ALA A 328 2.21 7.32 3.64
CA ALA A 328 2.53 7.36 2.22
C ALA A 328 3.47 6.22 1.80
N ALA A 329 4.60 6.08 2.49
CA ALA A 329 5.59 5.05 2.25
C ALA A 329 5.02 3.63 2.37
N ALA A 330 4.34 3.33 3.48
CA ALA A 330 3.81 1.99 3.73
C ALA A 330 2.66 1.61 2.77
N THR A 331 1.81 2.57 2.37
CA THR A 331 0.75 2.32 1.36
C THR A 331 1.36 2.04 -0.03
N ILE A 332 2.43 2.72 -0.42
CA ILE A 332 3.13 2.44 -1.69
C ILE A 332 3.83 1.07 -1.64
N GLU A 333 4.54 0.76 -0.56
CA GLU A 333 5.25 -0.52 -0.41
C GLU A 333 4.31 -1.73 -0.35
N ALA A 334 3.09 -1.58 0.17
CA ALA A 334 2.07 -2.64 0.18
C ALA A 334 1.42 -2.92 -1.20
N GLN A 335 1.78 -2.14 -2.22
CA GLN A 335 1.38 -2.33 -3.62
C GLN A 335 2.58 -2.65 -4.52
N THR A 336 3.70 -1.96 -4.31
CA THR A 336 4.96 -2.12 -5.05
C THR A 336 6.14 -2.16 -4.07
N PRO A 337 6.48 -3.34 -3.51
CA PRO A 337 7.59 -3.47 -2.55
C PRO A 337 8.95 -3.10 -3.15
N GLY A 338 9.79 -2.38 -2.40
CA GLY A 338 11.12 -1.94 -2.81
C GLY A 338 11.17 -0.73 -3.74
N LYS A 339 10.05 0.00 -3.87
CA LYS A 339 9.96 1.20 -4.69
C LYS A 339 10.37 2.44 -3.92
N VAL A 340 9.93 2.58 -2.66
CA VAL A 340 10.08 3.80 -1.85
C VAL A 340 11.55 4.14 -1.58
N ALA A 341 12.43 3.15 -1.41
CA ALA A 341 13.87 3.37 -1.27
C ALA A 341 14.56 3.94 -2.54
N ASN A 342 13.89 3.89 -3.69
CA ASN A 342 14.36 4.50 -4.93
C ASN A 342 13.83 5.93 -5.13
N MET A 343 12.80 6.35 -4.38
CA MET A 343 12.07 7.61 -4.56
C MET A 343 12.61 8.74 -3.69
N THR A 344 12.44 9.98 -4.15
CA THR A 344 12.56 11.20 -3.35
C THR A 344 11.31 11.43 -2.49
N PHE A 345 11.45 12.26 -1.46
CA PHE A 345 10.35 12.71 -0.61
C PHE A 345 9.16 13.26 -1.43
N ALA A 346 9.43 14.07 -2.46
CA ALA A 346 8.40 14.68 -3.29
C ALA A 346 7.62 13.65 -4.12
N GLU A 347 8.32 12.66 -4.70
CA GLU A 347 7.70 11.57 -5.45
C GLU A 347 6.82 10.69 -4.55
N VAL A 348 7.28 10.35 -3.33
CA VAL A 348 6.51 9.55 -2.36
C VAL A 348 5.21 10.26 -2.00
N MET A 349 5.28 11.55 -1.66
CA MET A 349 4.09 12.33 -1.29
C MET A 349 3.11 12.51 -2.45
N LEU A 350 3.59 12.53 -3.70
CA LEU A 350 2.74 12.57 -4.91
C LEU A 350 2.07 11.21 -5.19
N ALA A 351 2.85 10.13 -5.22
CA ALA A 351 2.38 8.78 -5.54
C ALA A 351 1.39 8.23 -4.49
N ALA A 352 1.57 8.61 -3.22
CA ALA A 352 0.72 8.16 -2.12
C ALA A 352 -0.77 8.38 -2.37
N ARG A 353 -1.16 9.47 -3.07
CA ARG A 353 -2.57 9.76 -3.39
C ARG A 353 -3.19 8.70 -4.30
N ASN A 354 -2.45 8.20 -5.28
CA ASN A 354 -2.93 7.15 -6.19
C ASN A 354 -2.95 5.81 -5.45
N ALA A 355 -1.90 5.50 -4.69
CA ALA A 355 -1.83 4.29 -3.90
C ALA A 355 -2.99 4.18 -2.89
N SER A 356 -3.30 5.28 -2.18
CA SER A 356 -4.39 5.33 -1.19
C SER A 356 -5.79 5.16 -1.79
N LEU A 357 -5.96 5.44 -3.09
CA LEU A 357 -7.20 5.22 -3.83
C LEU A 357 -7.30 3.81 -4.41
N ALA A 358 -6.16 3.15 -4.69
CA ALA A 358 -6.12 1.78 -5.19
C ALA A 358 -6.31 0.73 -4.08
N ASP A 359 -5.94 1.04 -2.83
CA ASP A 359 -6.13 0.14 -1.68
C ASP A 359 -6.50 0.92 -0.40
N PRO A 360 -7.78 1.30 -0.22
CA PRO A 360 -8.23 2.03 0.96
C PRO A 360 -8.15 1.22 2.25
N ALA A 361 -8.32 -0.10 2.19
CA ALA A 361 -8.37 -0.98 3.36
C ALA A 361 -6.98 -1.15 4.00
N VAL A 362 -5.94 -1.39 3.19
CA VAL A 362 -4.54 -1.35 3.68
C VAL A 362 -4.20 0.05 4.18
N THR A 363 -4.69 1.10 3.52
CA THR A 363 -4.45 2.49 3.95
C THR A 363 -5.04 2.80 5.33
N GLU A 364 -6.28 2.37 5.63
CA GLU A 364 -6.88 2.53 6.96
C GLU A 364 -6.08 1.77 8.04
N ARG A 365 -5.64 0.54 7.74
CA ARG A 365 -4.80 -0.24 8.65
C ARG A 365 -3.45 0.45 8.92
N VAL A 366 -2.77 0.90 7.86
CA VAL A 366 -1.47 1.61 7.94
C VAL A 366 -1.60 2.89 8.77
N GLN A 367 -2.66 3.67 8.55
CA GLN A 367 -2.97 4.86 9.35
C GLN A 367 -3.09 4.52 10.83
N ARG A 368 -3.86 3.48 11.19
CA ARG A 368 -4.03 3.02 12.58
C ARG A 368 -2.69 2.69 13.24
N GLU A 369 -1.81 1.96 12.55
CA GLU A 369 -0.52 1.53 13.10
C GLU A 369 0.47 2.69 13.23
N VAL A 370 0.53 3.63 12.28
CA VAL A 370 1.39 4.84 12.36
C VAL A 370 0.88 5.82 13.43
N LEU A 371 -0.44 5.96 13.60
CA LEU A 371 -1.02 6.82 14.62
C LEU A 371 -0.67 6.37 16.05
N VAL A 372 -0.51 5.07 16.31
CA VAL A 372 -0.12 4.57 17.64
C VAL A 372 1.27 5.09 18.04
N ASP A 373 2.24 5.07 17.14
CA ASP A 373 3.58 5.64 17.37
C ASP A 373 3.53 7.15 17.58
N TRP A 374 2.74 7.86 16.77
CA TRP A 374 2.51 9.29 16.95
C TRP A 374 1.94 9.58 18.34
N GLY A 375 0.94 8.81 18.78
CA GLY A 375 0.31 8.94 20.10
C GLY A 375 1.29 8.72 21.24
N VAL A 376 2.14 7.70 21.15
CA VAL A 376 3.21 7.45 22.13
C VAL A 376 4.22 8.59 22.15
N ALA A 377 4.74 9.04 21.00
CA ALA A 377 5.72 10.13 20.94
C ALA A 377 5.16 11.49 21.41
N ASN A 378 3.85 11.71 21.28
CA ASN A 378 3.17 12.96 21.64
C ASN A 378 2.52 12.94 23.03
N GLY A 379 2.64 11.86 23.81
CA GLY A 379 2.04 11.77 25.16
C GLY A 379 0.53 11.53 25.19
N VAL A 380 -0.07 11.14 24.07
CA VAL A 380 -1.50 10.80 23.95
C VAL A 380 -1.77 9.35 24.35
N LEU A 381 -0.77 8.47 24.25
CA LEU A 381 -0.83 7.07 24.69
C LEU A 381 0.41 6.70 25.50
N ALA A 382 0.22 5.90 26.55
CA ALA A 382 1.32 5.22 27.25
C ALA A 382 1.87 4.07 26.37
N ARG A 383 3.20 3.90 26.33
CA ARG A 383 3.85 2.81 25.58
C ARG A 383 3.53 1.46 26.23
N LYS A 384 2.92 0.53 25.49
CA LYS A 384 2.67 -0.86 25.91
C LYS A 384 3.60 -1.84 25.22
N ASP A 385 4.27 -2.71 25.97
CA ASP A 385 5.17 -3.74 25.41
C ASP A 385 4.44 -4.79 24.56
N ASP A 386 3.26 -5.22 25.00
CA ASP A 386 2.38 -6.14 24.27
C ASP A 386 1.65 -5.50 23.08
N GLN A 387 1.72 -4.16 22.99
CA GLN A 387 1.08 -3.31 21.99
C GLN A 387 -0.45 -3.42 21.93
N ARG A 388 -1.10 -3.89 23.01
CA ARG A 388 -2.57 -4.05 23.06
C ARG A 388 -3.26 -2.77 23.52
N TYR A 389 -3.63 -1.95 22.54
CA TYR A 389 -4.43 -0.74 22.77
C TYR A 389 -5.92 -1.06 22.74
N SER A 390 -6.70 -0.44 23.63
CA SER A 390 -8.15 -0.61 23.69
C SER A 390 -8.85 0.23 22.61
N LEU A 391 -10.13 -0.05 22.38
CA LEU A 391 -10.95 0.76 21.47
C LEU A 391 -11.05 2.23 21.94
N ASP A 392 -11.21 2.48 23.24
CA ASP A 392 -11.34 3.84 23.78
C ASP A 392 -10.03 4.62 23.69
N GLU A 393 -8.88 3.95 23.83
CA GLU A 393 -7.55 4.50 23.59
C GLU A 393 -7.36 4.90 22.12
N LEU A 394 -7.68 4.01 21.17
CA LEU A 394 -7.58 4.28 19.73
C LEU A 394 -8.58 5.34 19.24
N THR A 395 -9.78 5.39 19.84
CA THR A 395 -10.80 6.41 19.55
C THR A 395 -10.37 7.78 20.08
N THR A 396 -9.79 7.82 21.28
CA THR A 396 -9.23 9.04 21.87
C THR A 396 -8.04 9.54 21.05
N LEU A 397 -7.14 8.64 20.64
CA LEU A 397 -5.99 8.93 19.77
C LEU A 397 -6.42 9.60 18.46
N LEU A 398 -7.41 9.03 17.75
CA LEU A 398 -7.91 9.58 16.49
C LEU A 398 -8.57 10.95 16.69
N ARG A 399 -9.33 11.13 17.78
CA ARG A 399 -9.94 12.41 18.15
C ARG A 399 -8.87 13.49 18.37
N GLU A 400 -7.84 13.19 19.17
CA GLU A 400 -6.75 14.14 19.46
C GLU A 400 -5.94 14.48 18.21
N PHE A 401 -5.62 13.50 17.37
CA PHE A 401 -4.93 13.72 16.11
C PHE A 401 -5.72 14.66 15.17
N ASN A 402 -7.01 14.38 14.97
CA ASN A 402 -7.88 15.20 14.13
C ASN A 402 -8.15 16.59 14.73
N ALA A 403 -8.24 16.73 16.06
CA ALA A 403 -8.35 18.01 16.74
C ALA A 403 -7.10 18.89 16.51
N ARG A 404 -5.90 18.34 16.74
CA ARG A 404 -4.63 19.05 16.49
C ARG A 404 -4.47 19.45 15.03
N ARG A 405 -4.76 18.54 14.10
CA ARG A 405 -4.75 18.82 12.65
C ARG A 405 -5.70 19.96 12.27
N THR A 406 -6.89 20.01 12.87
CA THR A 406 -7.89 21.07 12.62
C THR A 406 -7.41 22.42 13.18
N LEU A 407 -6.87 22.44 14.40
CA LEU A 407 -6.28 23.65 15.00
C LEU A 407 -5.09 24.18 14.19
N ILE A 408 -4.20 23.28 13.77
CA ILE A 408 -3.03 23.59 12.94
C ILE A 408 -3.46 24.15 11.57
N GLY A 409 -4.42 23.52 10.88
CA GLY A 409 -4.92 24.03 9.60
C GLY A 409 -5.58 25.41 9.72
N THR A 410 -6.36 25.61 10.79
CA THR A 410 -6.95 26.92 11.12
C THR A 410 -5.87 27.97 11.39
N ALA A 411 -4.85 27.63 12.17
CA ALA A 411 -3.72 28.51 12.46
C ALA A 411 -2.93 28.86 11.20
N THR A 412 -2.65 27.89 10.33
CA THR A 412 -1.96 28.08 9.04
C THR A 412 -2.71 29.11 8.19
N HIS A 413 -4.02 28.94 8.00
CA HIS A 413 -4.85 29.90 7.26
C HIS A 413 -4.89 31.31 7.89
N ALA A 414 -4.86 31.43 9.21
CA ALA A 414 -4.81 32.72 9.90
C ALA A 414 -3.43 33.40 9.83
N LEU A 415 -2.34 32.64 9.76
CA LEU A 415 -0.99 33.16 9.51
C LEU A 415 -0.84 33.63 8.05
N ASP A 416 -1.33 32.84 7.08
CA ASP A 416 -1.33 33.15 5.63
C ASP A 416 -2.29 34.30 5.22
N ALA A 417 -3.18 34.74 6.12
CA ALA A 417 -4.15 35.81 5.84
C ALA A 417 -3.49 37.20 5.88
N ASP A 418 -3.80 38.07 4.92
CA ASP A 418 -3.38 39.47 4.92
C ASP A 418 -3.90 40.19 6.19
N ILE A 419 -3.10 41.05 6.82
CA ILE A 419 -3.65 42.05 7.74
C ILE A 419 -4.44 43.07 6.90
N PRO A 420 -5.72 43.36 7.23
CA PRO A 420 -6.53 44.31 6.48
C PRO A 420 -5.86 45.68 6.36
N SER A 421 -5.98 46.32 5.19
CA SER A 421 -5.48 47.67 4.95
C SER A 421 -6.64 48.59 4.55
N ARG A 422 -6.80 49.70 5.29
CA ARG A 422 -7.86 50.69 5.03
C ARG A 422 -7.77 51.26 3.60
N LYS A 423 -6.55 51.48 3.09
CA LYS A 423 -6.31 51.87 1.70
C LYS A 423 -6.77 50.82 0.69
N ALA A 424 -6.43 49.54 0.90
CA ALA A 424 -6.84 48.47 -0.01
C ALA A 424 -8.38 48.29 -0.03
N MET A 425 -9.02 48.41 1.13
CA MET A 425 -10.48 48.34 1.27
C MET A 425 -11.18 49.53 0.59
N ALA A 426 -10.67 50.75 0.78
CA ALA A 426 -11.19 51.95 0.12
C ALA A 426 -11.02 51.89 -1.41
N LEU A 427 -9.86 51.46 -1.91
CA LEU A 427 -9.65 51.25 -3.35
C LEU A 427 -10.61 50.20 -3.92
N ALA A 428 -10.94 49.14 -3.18
CA ALA A 428 -11.88 48.11 -3.64
C ALA A 428 -13.32 48.67 -3.79
N GLU A 429 -13.83 49.39 -2.79
CA GLU A 429 -15.17 49.98 -2.85
C GLU A 429 -15.25 51.14 -3.87
N LEU A 430 -14.17 51.92 -4.04
CA LEU A 430 -14.04 52.90 -5.12
C LEU A 430 -14.11 52.25 -6.50
N LYS A 431 -13.38 51.14 -6.75
CA LYS A 431 -13.45 50.41 -8.03
C LYS A 431 -14.85 49.88 -8.33
N LYS A 432 -15.58 49.43 -7.30
CA LYS A 432 -16.96 48.95 -7.39
C LYS A 432 -17.97 50.05 -7.70
N ARG A 433 -17.73 51.27 -7.21
CA ARG A 433 -18.66 52.42 -7.34
C ARG A 433 -18.35 53.36 -8.51
N PHE A 434 -17.09 53.45 -8.92
CA PHE A 434 -16.57 54.39 -9.92
C PHE A 434 -15.53 53.71 -10.85
N PRO A 435 -15.90 52.63 -11.56
CA PRO A 435 -14.94 51.79 -12.29
C PRO A 435 -14.13 52.54 -13.36
N GLU A 436 -14.74 53.51 -14.03
CA GLU A 436 -14.10 54.31 -15.09
C GLU A 436 -13.15 55.39 -14.55
N GLN A 437 -13.30 55.79 -13.28
CA GLN A 437 -12.56 56.90 -12.67
C GLN A 437 -11.29 56.45 -11.91
N GLN A 438 -10.83 55.21 -12.11
CA GLN A 438 -9.69 54.63 -11.39
C GLN A 438 -8.40 55.48 -11.43
N ALA A 439 -8.16 56.21 -12.52
CA ALA A 439 -7.01 57.11 -12.65
C ALA A 439 -7.06 58.34 -11.71
N LEU A 440 -8.23 58.68 -11.16
CA LEU A 440 -8.46 59.84 -10.30
C LEU A 440 -8.48 59.48 -8.80
N PHE A 441 -8.38 58.20 -8.44
CA PHE A 441 -8.66 57.77 -7.08
C PHE A 441 -7.69 58.35 -6.04
N GLU A 442 -6.42 58.54 -6.40
CA GLU A 442 -5.40 59.11 -5.51
C GLU A 442 -5.10 60.60 -5.81
N GLU A 443 -5.75 61.17 -6.84
CA GLU A 443 -5.57 62.57 -7.23
C GLU A 443 -6.27 63.51 -6.25
N LYS A 444 -5.53 64.50 -5.72
CA LYS A 444 -6.03 65.40 -4.67
C LYS A 444 -6.72 66.62 -5.28
N LEU A 445 -8.02 66.46 -5.54
CA LEU A 445 -8.84 67.43 -6.28
C LEU A 445 -10.09 67.90 -5.51
N ILE A 446 -10.43 67.28 -4.38
CA ILE A 446 -11.70 67.48 -3.66
C ILE A 446 -11.50 68.35 -2.42
N HIS A 447 -12.24 69.45 -2.31
CA HIS A 447 -12.35 70.21 -1.07
C HIS A 447 -13.57 69.75 -0.26
N ILE A 448 -13.43 69.66 1.07
CA ILE A 448 -14.46 69.12 1.98
C ILE A 448 -14.94 70.23 2.90
N SER A 449 -16.18 70.66 2.69
CA SER A 449 -16.83 71.72 3.46
C SER A 449 -18.13 71.24 4.10
N ARG A 450 -18.65 72.01 5.05
CA ARG A 450 -20.00 71.91 5.59
C ARG A 450 -20.79 73.14 5.16
N LYS A 451 -22.02 72.92 4.71
CA LYS A 451 -23.00 73.99 4.46
C LYS A 451 -23.48 74.56 5.80
N GLU A 452 -23.41 75.88 5.98
CA GLU A 452 -23.88 76.56 7.18
C GLU A 452 -24.78 77.75 6.79
N THR A 453 -25.86 78.00 7.54
CA THR A 453 -26.69 79.19 7.33
C THR A 453 -25.97 80.41 7.92
N THR A 454 -25.72 81.43 7.10
CA THR A 454 -25.09 82.68 7.59
C THR A 454 -26.12 83.54 8.36
N PRO A 455 -25.68 84.50 9.21
CA PRO A 455 -26.58 85.26 10.08
C PRO A 455 -27.65 86.12 9.38
N ASP A 456 -27.51 86.31 8.07
CA ASP A 456 -28.42 86.99 7.15
C ASP A 456 -29.42 86.05 6.45
N GLY A 457 -29.37 84.74 6.72
CA GLY A 457 -30.16 83.71 6.04
C GLY A 457 -29.53 83.15 4.76
N GLY A 458 -28.33 83.60 4.39
CA GLY A 458 -27.57 83.08 3.26
C GLY A 458 -26.97 81.67 3.48
N VAL A 459 -26.23 81.20 2.48
CA VAL A 459 -25.51 79.91 2.51
C VAL A 459 -24.01 80.17 2.53
N GLY A 460 -23.38 79.87 3.67
CA GLY A 460 -21.94 79.81 3.83
C GLY A 460 -21.42 78.38 3.74
N TYR A 461 -20.10 78.25 3.60
CA TYR A 461 -19.39 76.97 3.63
C TYR A 461 -18.19 77.05 4.57
N ARG A 462 -18.17 76.18 5.58
CA ARG A 462 -17.05 76.05 6.52
C ARG A 462 -16.19 74.85 6.15
N THR A 463 -14.88 75.04 5.97
CA THR A 463 -13.93 73.95 5.75
C THR A 463 -14.00 72.93 6.88
N VAL A 464 -14.15 71.65 6.55
CA VAL A 464 -14.24 70.54 7.53
C VAL A 464 -12.91 69.80 7.64
N GLU A 465 -12.22 69.60 6.51
CA GLU A 465 -10.86 69.10 6.46
C GLU A 465 -10.01 70.02 5.55
N VAL A 466 -8.78 70.32 5.97
CA VAL A 466 -7.94 71.35 5.34
C VAL A 466 -7.21 70.80 4.10
N GLY A 467 -7.17 71.60 3.02
CA GLY A 467 -6.48 71.25 1.78
C GLY A 467 -7.29 70.33 0.84
N PRO A 468 -6.73 70.00 -0.33
CA PRO A 468 -7.38 69.12 -1.29
C PRO A 468 -7.20 67.64 -0.91
N HIS A 469 -8.27 66.88 -1.05
CA HIS A 469 -8.39 65.47 -0.72
C HIS A 469 -8.61 64.64 -1.99
N SER A 470 -8.20 63.39 -1.96
CA SER A 470 -8.45 62.42 -3.04
C SER A 470 -9.76 61.66 -2.83
N MET A 471 -10.29 60.99 -3.87
CA MET A 471 -11.43 60.08 -3.69
C MET A 471 -11.07 58.95 -2.70
N LEU A 472 -9.80 58.53 -2.68
CA LEU A 472 -9.24 57.60 -1.71
C LEU A 472 -9.23 58.17 -0.28
N ASP A 473 -8.85 59.44 -0.08
CA ASP A 473 -8.98 60.10 1.22
C ASP A 473 -10.44 60.05 1.69
N VAL A 474 -11.38 60.50 0.85
CA VAL A 474 -12.82 60.52 1.16
C VAL A 474 -13.35 59.12 1.51
N ALA A 475 -12.90 58.08 0.81
CA ALA A 475 -13.29 56.71 1.08
C ALA A 475 -12.60 56.08 2.32
N MET A 476 -11.42 56.56 2.73
CA MET A 476 -10.72 56.10 3.95
C MET A 476 -11.16 56.82 5.23
N MET A 477 -11.74 58.02 5.13
CA MET A 477 -12.22 58.81 6.27
C MET A 477 -13.62 58.38 6.72
N ASP A 478 -13.91 58.53 8.02
CA ASP A 478 -15.27 58.42 8.56
C ASP A 478 -15.90 59.82 8.65
N LEU A 479 -16.50 60.25 7.55
CA LEU A 479 -17.15 61.55 7.43
C LEU A 479 -18.57 61.51 8.03
N PRO A 480 -19.00 62.50 8.82
CA PRO A 480 -20.30 62.50 9.51
C PRO A 480 -21.51 62.65 8.57
N ASP A 481 -22.67 62.15 8.98
CA ASP A 481 -23.88 61.95 8.16
C ASP A 481 -24.61 63.18 7.63
N ALA A 482 -24.21 64.42 7.98
CA ALA A 482 -24.99 65.62 7.68
C ALA A 482 -24.16 66.80 7.12
N ASP A 483 -24.79 67.47 6.14
CA ASP A 483 -24.48 68.80 5.59
C ASP A 483 -23.08 68.99 4.98
N LEU A 484 -22.40 67.91 4.62
CA LEU A 484 -21.14 67.97 3.87
C LEU A 484 -21.38 68.31 2.39
N ALA A 485 -20.54 69.19 1.87
CA ALA A 485 -20.46 69.52 0.46
C ALA A 485 -19.02 69.36 -0.04
N PHE A 486 -18.82 68.39 -0.92
CA PHE A 486 -17.62 68.24 -1.72
C PHE A 486 -17.66 69.20 -2.91
N THR A 487 -16.55 69.91 -3.14
CA THR A 487 -16.33 70.75 -4.33
C THR A 487 -15.03 70.36 -5.04
N CYS A 488 -15.01 70.50 -6.36
CA CYS A 488 -13.90 70.12 -7.24
C CYS A 488 -14.07 70.84 -8.59
N ASP A 489 -13.00 71.42 -9.13
CA ASP A 489 -13.02 72.11 -10.43
C ASP A 489 -12.77 71.16 -11.62
N ASP A 490 -12.31 69.93 -11.34
CA ASP A 490 -12.08 68.90 -12.35
C ASP A 490 -13.38 68.12 -12.65
N ALA A 491 -13.97 68.37 -13.82
CA ALA A 491 -15.20 67.74 -14.30
C ALA A 491 -15.12 66.21 -14.49
N ARG A 492 -13.93 65.61 -14.42
CA ARG A 492 -13.76 64.14 -14.46
C ARG A 492 -14.10 63.47 -13.11
N VAL A 493 -14.09 64.24 -12.01
CA VAL A 493 -14.46 63.76 -10.67
C VAL A 493 -15.99 63.65 -10.58
N PRO A 494 -16.58 62.51 -10.14
CA PRO A 494 -18.02 62.27 -10.18
C PRO A 494 -18.75 62.94 -8.99
N LEU A 495 -18.64 64.27 -8.91
CA LEU A 495 -18.94 65.08 -7.73
C LEU A 495 -20.40 64.97 -7.25
N ALA A 496 -21.36 64.94 -8.18
CA ALA A 496 -22.78 64.76 -7.83
C ALA A 496 -23.04 63.38 -7.20
N ALA A 497 -22.43 62.32 -7.74
CA ALA A 497 -22.56 60.97 -7.22
C ALA A 497 -21.79 60.75 -5.91
N LEU A 498 -20.70 61.50 -5.66
CA LEU A 498 -20.02 61.56 -4.37
C LEU A 498 -20.88 62.26 -3.30
N ASN A 499 -21.39 63.45 -3.59
CA ASN A 499 -22.26 64.20 -2.66
C ASN A 499 -23.57 63.47 -2.34
N ALA A 500 -24.15 62.72 -3.29
CA ALA A 500 -25.38 61.95 -3.08
C ALA A 500 -25.21 60.76 -2.10
N ASN A 501 -23.97 60.32 -1.85
CA ASN A 501 -23.67 59.32 -0.81
C ASN A 501 -22.20 59.50 -0.36
N PRO A 502 -21.91 60.38 0.61
CA PRO A 502 -20.53 60.71 0.98
C PRO A 502 -19.79 59.59 1.72
N ARG A 503 -20.47 58.49 2.08
CA ARG A 503 -19.92 57.40 2.89
C ARG A 503 -19.56 56.16 2.06
N PHE A 504 -18.52 55.48 2.51
CA PHE A 504 -18.04 54.21 1.95
C PHE A 504 -17.98 53.08 3.00
N GLY A 505 -18.26 53.37 4.28
CA GLY A 505 -18.26 52.39 5.37
C GLY A 505 -16.88 51.82 5.77
N VAL A 506 -15.82 52.15 5.02
CA VAL A 506 -14.50 51.51 5.10
C VAL A 506 -13.86 51.64 6.48
N ALA A 507 -13.98 52.78 7.16
CA ALA A 507 -13.34 52.99 8.46
C ALA A 507 -13.84 51.99 9.52
N ASN A 508 -15.16 51.89 9.70
CA ASN A 508 -15.76 50.97 10.67
C ASN A 508 -15.60 49.49 10.26
N ALA A 509 -15.65 49.20 8.96
CA ALA A 509 -15.33 47.87 8.43
C ALA A 509 -13.86 47.48 8.68
N PHE A 510 -12.93 48.42 8.52
CA PHE A 510 -11.50 48.24 8.76
C PHE A 510 -11.23 47.95 10.24
N GLU A 511 -11.76 48.75 11.17
CA GLU A 511 -11.52 48.55 12.61
C GLU A 511 -12.00 47.17 13.07
N SER A 512 -13.16 46.73 12.57
CA SER A 512 -13.71 45.39 12.86
C SER A 512 -12.86 44.26 12.25
N GLN A 513 -12.51 44.36 10.96
CA GLN A 513 -11.71 43.34 10.28
C GLN A 513 -10.28 43.27 10.82
N PHE A 514 -9.66 44.40 11.15
CA PHE A 514 -8.33 44.46 11.77
C PHE A 514 -8.35 43.81 13.16
N ALA A 515 -9.36 44.11 13.99
CA ALA A 515 -9.50 43.49 15.30
C ALA A 515 -9.68 41.96 15.23
N SER A 516 -10.43 41.44 14.25
CA SER A 516 -10.50 39.99 14.01
C SER A 516 -9.14 39.46 13.55
N ALA A 517 -8.55 40.02 12.50
CA ALA A 517 -7.28 39.54 11.96
C ALA A 517 -6.14 39.50 13.00
N VAL A 518 -6.06 40.49 13.89
CA VAL A 518 -5.11 40.49 15.02
C VAL A 518 -5.45 39.39 16.02
N LYS A 519 -6.71 39.23 16.44
CA LYS A 519 -7.16 38.14 17.33
C LYS A 519 -6.84 36.76 16.75
N ASP A 520 -7.18 36.56 15.48
CA ASP A 520 -7.04 35.29 14.78
C ASP A 520 -5.55 34.94 14.58
N LYS A 521 -4.70 35.94 14.24
CA LYS A 521 -3.23 35.76 14.22
C LYS A 521 -2.65 35.45 15.60
N LYS A 522 -3.11 36.07 16.69
CA LYS A 522 -2.66 35.71 18.06
C LYS A 522 -3.00 34.27 18.42
N ALA A 523 -4.23 33.83 18.12
CA ALA A 523 -4.63 32.44 18.34
C ALA A 523 -3.77 31.46 17.52
N ALA A 524 -3.44 31.83 16.28
CA ALA A 524 -2.57 31.04 15.41
C ALA A 524 -1.11 30.99 15.93
N ILE A 525 -0.55 32.11 16.38
CA ILE A 525 0.78 32.16 17.02
C ILE A 525 0.81 31.30 18.29
N ASN A 526 -0.24 31.34 19.12
CA ASN A 526 -0.35 30.48 20.31
C ASN A 526 -0.36 28.98 19.92
N THR A 527 -1.14 28.62 18.90
CA THR A 527 -1.22 27.24 18.35
C THR A 527 0.11 26.78 17.77
N TYR A 528 0.83 27.68 17.10
CA TYR A 528 2.14 27.43 16.53
C TYR A 528 3.23 27.22 17.59
N VAL A 529 3.28 28.03 18.65
CA VAL A 529 4.27 27.82 19.73
C VAL A 529 3.97 26.53 20.50
N LYS A 530 2.69 26.15 20.69
CA LYS A 530 2.31 24.82 21.17
C LYS A 530 2.79 23.68 20.26
N HIS A 531 2.72 23.88 18.94
CA HIS A 531 3.24 22.94 17.95
C HIS A 531 4.77 22.82 18.04
N LEU A 532 5.51 23.93 17.99
CA LEU A 532 6.98 23.92 18.11
C LEU A 532 7.46 23.22 19.39
N ILE A 533 6.78 23.45 20.52
CA ILE A 533 7.12 22.79 21.77
C ILE A 533 6.77 21.29 21.72
N SER A 534 5.63 20.87 21.16
CA SER A 534 5.32 19.43 21.02
C SER A 534 6.22 18.67 20.04
N GLN A 535 6.76 19.37 19.03
CA GLN A 535 7.72 18.83 18.06
C GLN A 535 9.18 18.88 18.54
N ALA A 536 9.49 19.56 19.65
CA ALA A 536 10.84 19.62 20.19
C ALA A 536 11.29 18.26 20.76
N PRO A 537 12.62 17.97 20.81
CA PRO A 537 13.13 16.75 21.43
C PRO A 537 12.67 16.57 22.88
N LEU A 538 12.43 15.33 23.31
CA LEU A 538 11.80 15.03 24.60
C LEU A 538 12.44 15.75 25.80
N ALA A 539 13.77 15.84 25.86
CA ALA A 539 14.47 16.55 26.93
C ALA A 539 14.09 18.06 26.98
N VAL A 540 13.91 18.72 25.83
CA VAL A 540 13.48 20.12 25.74
C VAL A 540 12.01 20.27 26.15
N ARG A 541 11.16 19.30 25.77
CA ARG A 541 9.77 19.22 26.25
C ARG A 541 9.71 19.11 27.78
N GLU A 542 10.45 18.18 28.38
CA GLU A 542 10.54 18.03 29.83
C GLU A 542 11.09 19.28 30.53
N ASP A 543 12.11 19.92 29.95
CA ASP A 543 12.71 21.14 30.50
C ASP A 543 11.68 22.29 30.52
N LEU A 544 10.93 22.51 29.44
CA LEU A 544 9.90 23.56 29.36
C LEU A 544 8.63 23.23 30.18
N GLU A 545 8.27 21.95 30.27
CA GLU A 545 7.08 21.47 30.98
C GLU A 545 7.27 21.43 32.51
N TYR A 546 8.39 20.89 32.97
CA TYR A 546 8.62 20.60 34.39
C TYR A 546 9.64 21.53 35.04
N GLY A 547 10.59 22.08 34.29
CA GLY A 547 11.57 23.02 34.83
C GLY A 547 10.96 24.35 35.25
N LYS A 548 11.66 25.05 36.15
CA LYS A 548 11.35 26.41 36.58
C LYS A 548 11.77 27.40 35.49
N ILE A 549 10.80 28.08 34.87
CA ILE A 549 11.03 28.94 33.70
C ILE A 549 11.08 30.43 34.05
N SER A 550 11.86 31.19 33.26
CA SER A 550 11.87 32.66 33.27
C SER A 550 12.18 33.21 31.89
N PHE A 551 11.49 34.28 31.48
CA PHE A 551 11.59 34.83 30.13
C PHE A 551 12.51 36.04 30.05
N PHE A 552 13.20 36.18 28.92
CA PHE A 552 14.07 37.30 28.61
C PHE A 552 13.85 37.77 27.17
N GLN A 553 14.01 39.08 26.94
CA GLN A 553 13.82 39.74 25.65
C GLN A 553 15.03 40.59 25.28
N GLU A 554 15.50 40.44 24.04
CA GLU A 554 16.59 41.24 23.49
C GLU A 554 16.05 42.46 22.76
N HIS A 555 16.64 43.61 23.10
CA HIS A 555 16.32 44.91 22.55
C HIS A 555 17.60 45.57 22.03
N SER A 556 17.49 46.50 21.08
CA SER A 556 18.59 47.44 20.82
C SER A 556 18.09 48.85 20.49
N ARG A 557 18.98 49.83 20.61
CA ARG A 557 18.73 51.24 20.23
C ARG A 557 19.99 51.90 19.71
N THR A 558 19.84 52.80 18.75
CA THR A 558 20.90 53.73 18.34
C THR A 558 20.85 54.98 19.23
N LEU A 559 22.00 55.41 19.74
CA LEU A 559 22.18 56.68 20.44
C LEU A 559 22.31 57.81 19.42
N GLY A 560 21.60 58.91 19.66
CA GLY A 560 21.66 60.11 18.83
C GLY A 560 22.92 60.95 19.08
N PRO A 561 23.17 61.99 18.26
CA PRO A 561 24.34 62.86 18.38
C PRO A 561 24.28 63.86 19.56
N GLY A 562 23.19 63.87 20.34
CA GLY A 562 22.99 64.75 21.51
C GLY A 562 22.75 63.96 22.79
N PHE A 563 22.97 64.60 23.94
CA PHE A 563 23.08 63.98 25.28
C PHE A 563 21.91 63.10 25.76
N THR A 564 20.72 63.23 25.18
CA THR A 564 19.49 62.53 25.64
C THR A 564 18.74 61.76 24.55
N GLY A 565 19.17 61.84 23.29
CA GLY A 565 18.44 61.24 22.17
C GLY A 565 18.77 59.76 21.96
N SER A 566 17.76 58.92 21.70
CA SER A 566 17.98 57.57 21.17
C SER A 566 16.79 57.08 20.36
N THR A 567 17.07 56.27 19.33
CA THR A 567 16.08 55.66 18.44
C THR A 567 16.05 54.16 18.71
N PRO A 568 14.92 53.57 19.12
CA PRO A 568 14.81 52.12 19.29
C PRO A 568 14.91 51.40 17.95
N HIS A 569 15.50 50.21 17.97
CA HIS A 569 15.40 49.23 16.89
C HIS A 569 14.21 48.30 17.15
N PRO A 570 13.84 47.42 16.20
CA PRO A 570 12.85 46.38 16.45
C PRO A 570 13.20 45.52 17.66
N LYS A 571 12.16 45.00 18.31
CA LYS A 571 12.27 43.84 19.21
C LYS A 571 12.87 42.67 18.43
N ASN A 572 13.75 41.89 19.05
CA ASN A 572 14.10 40.57 18.50
C ASN A 572 12.82 39.69 18.52
N GLU A 573 12.58 38.87 17.49
CA GLU A 573 11.46 37.91 17.44
C GLU A 573 11.70 36.66 18.30
N GLN A 574 12.94 36.45 18.76
CA GLN A 574 13.31 35.34 19.63
C GLN A 574 12.94 35.60 21.09
N LEU A 575 11.97 34.86 21.61
CA LEU A 575 11.74 34.79 23.06
C LEU A 575 12.78 33.87 23.68
N LEU A 576 13.57 34.40 24.61
CA LEU A 576 14.51 33.61 25.39
C LEU A 576 13.81 33.02 26.61
N VAL A 577 13.90 31.69 26.79
CA VAL A 577 13.38 30.96 27.94
C VAL A 577 14.56 30.37 28.72
N LYS A 578 14.86 30.92 29.89
CA LYS A 578 15.79 30.30 30.84
C LYS A 578 15.03 29.26 31.66
N VAL A 579 15.63 28.08 31.84
CA VAL A 579 15.06 26.94 32.56
C VAL A 579 16.02 26.49 33.65
N GLU A 580 15.51 26.15 34.82
CA GLU A 580 16.22 25.49 35.92
C GLU A 580 15.49 24.18 36.26
N ARG A 581 16.16 23.03 36.10
CA ARG A 581 15.62 21.69 36.37
C ARG A 581 16.73 20.74 36.81
N ASP A 582 16.47 19.89 37.81
CA ASP A 582 17.41 18.94 38.40
C ASP A 582 18.74 19.60 38.83
N GLY A 583 18.67 20.86 39.29
CA GLY A 583 19.82 21.70 39.62
C GLY A 583 20.62 22.24 38.42
N VAL A 584 20.23 21.90 37.18
CA VAL A 584 20.89 22.33 35.95
C VAL A 584 20.17 23.54 35.35
N THR A 585 20.90 24.63 35.15
CA THR A 585 20.40 25.80 34.40
C THR A 585 20.67 25.63 32.90
N LYS A 586 19.62 25.76 32.09
CA LYS A 586 19.64 25.77 30.62
C LYS A 586 18.98 27.04 30.09
N ALA A 587 19.10 27.30 28.79
CA ALA A 587 18.30 28.32 28.12
C ALA A 587 17.99 27.95 26.67
N TYR A 588 16.86 28.45 26.17
CA TYR A 588 16.35 28.21 24.82
C TYR A 588 15.94 29.53 24.16
N ALA A 589 16.06 29.61 22.83
CA ALA A 589 15.48 30.66 22.00
C ALA A 589 14.35 30.08 21.14
N ILE A 590 13.11 30.46 21.44
CA ILE A 590 11.95 30.13 20.60
C ILE A 590 11.97 31.09 19.42
N SER A 591 12.18 30.57 18.21
CA SER A 591 12.41 31.35 16.99
C SER A 591 11.25 31.19 16.03
N PHE A 592 10.30 32.13 16.07
CA PHE A 592 9.06 32.02 15.29
C PHE A 592 9.32 31.90 13.78
N ASN A 593 10.13 32.81 13.23
CA ASN A 593 10.46 32.89 11.81
C ASN A 593 11.33 31.72 11.31
N LYS A 594 11.96 30.94 12.20
CA LYS A 594 12.76 29.75 11.84
C LYS A 594 12.02 28.42 12.02
N GLY A 595 10.95 28.38 12.82
CA GLY A 595 10.35 27.13 13.27
C GLY A 595 11.22 26.30 14.23
N THR A 596 12.09 26.94 15.00
CA THR A 596 13.05 26.24 15.88
C THR A 596 12.97 26.67 17.35
N ILE A 597 13.28 25.72 18.24
CA ILE A 597 13.59 25.98 19.66
C ILE A 597 15.05 25.61 19.87
N GLU A 598 15.93 26.61 19.77
CA GLU A 598 17.38 26.43 19.76
C GLU A 598 17.96 26.51 21.18
N PRO A 599 18.80 25.58 21.64
CA PRO A 599 19.51 25.73 22.91
C PRO A 599 20.52 26.87 22.82
N VAL A 600 20.56 27.73 23.83
CA VAL A 600 21.48 28.88 23.92
C VAL A 600 22.22 28.90 25.24
N GLY A 601 23.38 29.56 25.28
CA GLY A 601 24.13 29.75 26.53
C GLY A 601 23.28 30.45 27.60
N PRO A 602 23.21 29.95 28.85
CA PRO A 602 22.40 30.56 29.91
C PRO A 602 22.71 32.03 30.21
N SER A 603 23.93 32.49 29.88
CA SER A 603 24.32 33.90 29.94
C SER A 603 23.54 34.77 28.94
N ARG A 604 23.13 34.26 27.77
CA ARG A 604 22.28 34.99 26.82
C ARG A 604 20.92 35.30 27.44
N ALA A 605 20.30 34.32 28.10
CA ALA A 605 19.05 34.49 28.85
C ALA A 605 19.29 35.04 30.27
N SER A 606 20.02 36.16 30.36
CA SER A 606 20.28 36.89 31.61
C SER A 606 20.27 38.40 31.37
N ALA A 607 20.05 39.19 32.43
CA ALA A 607 19.98 40.65 32.33
C ALA A 607 21.38 41.24 32.05
N GLN A 608 21.57 41.85 30.89
CA GLN A 608 22.86 42.39 30.45
C GLN A 608 22.68 43.59 29.49
N SER A 609 23.71 44.43 29.40
CA SER A 609 23.79 45.53 28.43
C SER A 609 25.18 45.56 27.79
N ARG A 610 25.24 45.68 26.46
CA ARG A 610 26.48 45.80 25.69
C ARG A 610 26.35 46.92 24.67
N ARG A 611 27.34 47.82 24.65
CA ARG A 611 27.45 48.88 23.64
C ARG A 611 28.38 48.46 22.49
N ALA A 612 27.98 48.78 21.26
CA ALA A 612 28.76 48.64 20.04
C ALA A 612 28.68 49.96 19.26
N ALA A 613 29.75 50.76 19.27
CA ALA A 613 29.78 52.13 18.74
C ALA A 613 28.63 53.02 19.27
N ASN A 614 27.67 53.40 18.43
CA ASN A 614 26.47 54.16 18.79
C ASN A 614 25.25 53.26 19.13
N VAL A 615 25.33 51.94 18.94
CA VAL A 615 24.25 51.00 19.27
C VAL A 615 24.42 50.46 20.70
N VAL A 616 23.32 50.34 21.43
CA VAL A 616 23.23 49.63 22.72
C VAL A 616 22.30 48.43 22.54
N HIS A 617 22.79 47.24 22.88
CA HIS A 617 22.02 46.00 22.95
C HIS A 617 21.75 45.66 24.41
N GLU A 618 20.50 45.31 24.75
CA GLU A 618 20.07 45.01 26.12
C GLU A 618 19.18 43.78 26.16
N THR A 619 19.58 42.79 26.96
CA THR A 619 18.70 41.69 27.33
C THR A 619 18.05 42.00 28.67
N LYS A 620 16.72 41.96 28.73
CA LYS A 620 15.91 42.29 29.90
C LYS A 620 15.03 41.11 30.29
N ALA A 621 14.79 40.93 31.58
CA ALA A 621 13.78 39.98 32.06
C ALA A 621 12.39 40.45 31.61
N PHE A 622 11.57 39.52 31.11
CA PHE A 622 10.23 39.78 30.65
C PHE A 622 9.22 39.07 31.56
N THR A 623 8.19 39.81 31.98
CA THR A 623 7.07 39.27 32.75
C THR A 623 5.78 39.55 31.97
N PRO A 624 5.16 38.54 31.35
CA PRO A 624 3.87 38.71 30.68
C PRO A 624 2.76 39.03 31.68
N LYS A 625 1.70 39.66 31.17
CA LYS A 625 0.45 39.97 31.89
C LYS A 625 -0.38 38.68 32.00
N GLY A 626 -1.03 38.47 33.15
CA GLY A 626 -1.91 37.32 33.38
C GLY A 626 -1.35 36.33 34.41
N ASP A 627 -1.58 36.66 35.69
CA ASP A 627 -1.21 35.89 36.89
C ASP A 627 0.30 35.60 37.07
N ALA A 628 0.73 35.18 38.26
CA ALA A 628 2.12 34.94 38.63
C ALA A 628 2.75 33.68 37.96
N ALA A 629 1.99 33.01 37.08
CA ALA A 629 2.15 31.61 36.71
C ALA A 629 3.36 31.25 35.82
N VAL A 630 4.13 32.23 35.33
CA VAL A 630 5.43 31.94 34.70
C VAL A 630 6.38 31.30 35.71
N ARG A 631 6.43 31.88 36.92
CA ARG A 631 7.23 31.40 38.05
C ARG A 631 6.57 30.23 38.79
N ARG A 632 5.96 29.26 38.08
CA ARG A 632 5.82 27.92 38.68
C ARG A 632 7.24 27.39 38.88
N ASP A 633 7.58 27.13 40.14
CA ASP A 633 8.76 26.36 40.51
C ASP A 633 8.76 24.97 39.86
N GLU A 634 9.89 24.30 39.97
CA GLU A 634 10.14 22.99 39.39
C GLU A 634 9.07 21.96 39.82
N GLN A 635 8.51 21.26 38.84
CA GLN A 635 7.48 20.25 39.04
C GLN A 635 8.09 18.86 38.91
N LYS A 636 7.68 17.93 39.77
CA LYS A 636 8.01 16.51 39.56
C LYS A 636 7.18 15.97 38.41
N ARG A 637 7.83 15.25 37.48
CA ARG A 637 7.16 14.50 36.42
C ARG A 637 6.13 13.53 37.05
N PRO A 638 4.85 13.53 36.62
CA PRO A 638 3.81 12.71 37.28
C PRO A 638 4.02 11.20 37.13
N ASP A 639 4.54 10.75 35.99
CA ASP A 639 4.69 9.33 35.64
C ASP A 639 5.91 9.11 34.69
N GLN A 640 5.97 7.96 34.01
CA GLN A 640 7.02 7.69 33.00
C GLN A 640 6.61 8.05 31.57
N SER A 641 5.36 8.44 31.32
CA SER A 641 4.89 8.82 29.99
C SER A 641 5.54 10.14 29.53
N PRO A 642 5.72 10.37 28.22
CA PRO A 642 6.08 11.69 27.73
C PRO A 642 4.93 12.69 27.96
N PRO A 643 5.21 13.97 28.24
CA PRO A 643 4.17 14.98 28.40
C PRO A 643 3.42 15.22 27.10
N ASP A 644 2.10 15.36 27.18
CA ASP A 644 1.30 15.96 26.11
C ASP A 644 1.50 17.48 26.07
N SER A 645 2.67 17.88 25.58
CA SER A 645 3.09 19.27 25.53
C SER A 645 2.16 20.13 24.66
N PHE A 646 1.43 19.58 23.68
CA PHE A 646 0.53 20.39 22.85
C PHE A 646 -0.70 20.88 23.62
N ASN A 647 -1.31 19.98 24.40
CA ASN A 647 -2.50 20.31 25.21
C ASN A 647 -2.14 20.86 26.60
N SER A 648 -0.86 20.82 27.01
CA SER A 648 -0.42 21.29 28.33
C SER A 648 -0.73 22.77 28.60
N GLY A 649 -1.22 23.04 29.81
CA GLY A 649 -1.36 24.39 30.35
C GLY A 649 -0.03 25.09 30.65
N ARG A 650 1.10 24.38 30.86
CA ARG A 650 2.43 25.00 30.99
C ARG A 650 2.91 25.49 29.62
N THR A 651 2.77 24.64 28.60
CA THR A 651 3.08 25.02 27.22
C THR A 651 2.15 26.13 26.72
N GLY A 652 0.88 26.13 27.14
CA GLY A 652 -0.05 27.25 26.96
C GLY A 652 0.49 28.59 27.48
N LEU A 653 0.98 28.64 28.73
CA LEU A 653 1.58 29.85 29.30
C LEU A 653 2.82 30.34 28.54
N ILE A 654 3.63 29.43 27.98
CA ILE A 654 4.80 29.79 27.16
C ILE A 654 4.32 30.39 25.81
N ALA A 655 3.29 29.82 25.22
CA ALA A 655 2.68 30.33 23.99
C ALA A 655 2.01 31.71 24.19
N ASP A 656 1.33 31.93 25.32
CA ASP A 656 0.75 33.23 25.68
C ASP A 656 1.83 34.29 25.98
N ALA A 657 2.92 33.90 26.64
CA ALA A 657 4.09 34.75 26.80
C ALA A 657 4.73 35.12 25.46
N PHE A 658 4.74 34.20 24.48
CA PHE A 658 5.22 34.47 23.13
C PHE A 658 4.29 35.44 22.36
N VAL A 659 2.97 35.27 22.46
CA VAL A 659 2.00 36.21 21.87
C VAL A 659 2.19 37.63 22.43
N GLN A 660 2.39 37.77 23.74
CA GLN A 660 2.69 39.05 24.39
C GLN A 660 4.13 39.56 24.15
N HIS A 661 5.03 38.70 23.68
CA HIS A 661 6.36 39.09 23.26
C HIS A 661 6.33 39.77 21.88
N ILE A 662 5.61 39.20 20.91
CA ILE A 662 5.42 39.79 19.58
C ILE A 662 4.55 41.07 19.64
N ASP A 663 3.58 41.12 20.56
CA ASP A 663 2.81 42.32 20.91
C ASP A 663 2.03 42.94 19.73
N LEU A 664 1.26 42.11 19.02
CA LEU A 664 0.41 42.51 17.88
C LEU A 664 -0.72 43.52 18.21
N ASP A 665 -0.79 44.03 19.44
CA ASP A 665 -1.64 45.16 19.85
C ASP A 665 -0.96 46.53 19.66
N ASP A 666 0.32 46.58 19.29
CA ASP A 666 1.06 47.83 19.10
C ASP A 666 0.32 48.79 18.13
N ASP A 667 -0.02 49.97 18.64
CA ASP A 667 -0.74 51.00 17.89
C ASP A 667 -0.01 51.41 16.60
N ALA A 668 1.31 51.26 16.51
CA ALA A 668 2.07 51.53 15.30
C ALA A 668 1.73 50.54 14.16
N ILE A 669 1.50 49.26 14.46
CA ILE A 669 1.01 48.26 13.49
C ILE A 669 -0.38 48.69 12.99
N LYS A 670 -1.24 49.14 13.91
CA LYS A 670 -2.61 49.60 13.58
C LYS A 670 -2.62 50.89 12.77
N GLN A 671 -1.79 51.89 13.11
CA GLN A 671 -1.63 53.13 12.37
C GLN A 671 -1.13 52.89 10.95
N GLN A 672 -0.18 51.97 10.78
CA GLN A 672 0.38 51.62 9.49
C GLN A 672 -0.61 50.82 8.61
N ALA A 673 -1.43 49.95 9.20
CA ALA A 673 -2.54 49.27 8.52
C ALA A 673 -3.69 50.24 8.14
N ARG A 674 -3.95 51.27 8.96
CA ARG A 674 -4.84 52.40 8.63
C ARG A 674 -4.31 53.23 7.46
N GLY A 675 -3.00 53.43 7.36
CA GLY A 675 -2.40 54.36 6.40
C GLY A 675 -2.81 55.82 6.63
N LEU A 676 -2.13 56.75 5.97
CA LEU A 676 -2.32 58.18 6.19
C LEU A 676 -3.29 58.79 5.16
N THR A 677 -4.31 59.48 5.65
CA THR A 677 -5.11 60.43 4.85
C THR A 677 -4.53 61.84 4.93
N THR A 678 -4.95 62.72 4.03
CA THR A 678 -4.68 64.17 4.09
C THR A 678 -5.12 64.76 5.44
N ALA A 679 -6.27 64.35 5.97
CA ALA A 679 -6.76 64.76 7.28
C ALA A 679 -5.92 64.21 8.47
N ASP A 680 -5.42 62.97 8.38
CA ASP A 680 -4.55 62.39 9.40
C ASP A 680 -3.19 63.13 9.47
N ASN A 681 -2.64 63.54 8.31
CA ASN A 681 -1.45 64.39 8.23
C ASN A 681 -1.69 65.77 8.86
N ASN A 682 -2.79 66.45 8.52
CA ASN A 682 -3.17 67.74 9.10
C ASN A 682 -3.28 67.69 10.63
N ARG A 683 -3.80 66.57 11.16
CA ARG A 683 -3.94 66.31 12.61
C ARG A 683 -2.62 65.89 13.29
N ARG A 684 -1.49 65.91 12.59
CA ARG A 684 -0.17 65.42 13.04
C ARG A 684 -0.20 63.98 13.56
N ARG A 685 -1.09 63.13 13.03
CA ARG A 685 -1.15 61.69 13.35
C ARG A 685 -0.16 60.85 12.54
N GLY A 686 0.58 61.46 11.63
CA GLY A 686 1.64 60.83 10.86
C GLY A 686 2.97 60.80 11.63
N GLU A 687 3.09 59.93 12.62
CA GLU A 687 4.41 59.42 13.00
C GLU A 687 4.87 58.42 11.94
N ALA A 688 6.15 58.47 11.57
CA ALA A 688 6.70 57.63 10.52
C ALA A 688 6.98 56.21 11.04
N VAL A 689 5.94 55.36 11.04
CA VAL A 689 6.08 53.92 11.30
C VAL A 689 7.08 53.34 10.30
N SER A 690 8.29 53.03 10.78
CA SER A 690 9.37 52.54 9.93
C SER A 690 9.12 51.10 9.47
N GLU A 691 9.75 50.72 8.35
CA GLU A 691 9.83 49.33 7.88
C GLU A 691 10.31 48.36 8.98
N ALA A 692 11.04 48.86 9.97
CA ALA A 692 11.57 48.08 11.08
C ALA A 692 10.47 47.63 12.09
N ILE A 693 9.46 48.47 12.38
CA ILE A 693 8.27 48.06 13.16
C ILE A 693 7.45 47.04 12.37
N LEU A 694 7.48 47.18 11.05
CA LEU A 694 6.74 46.39 10.09
C LEU A 694 7.27 44.94 9.96
N ASP A 695 8.58 44.72 10.09
CA ASP A 695 9.20 43.39 10.02
C ASP A 695 8.95 42.53 11.28
N LEU A 696 8.37 43.10 12.35
CA LEU A 696 7.80 42.34 13.47
C LEU A 696 6.49 41.63 13.12
N ILE A 697 5.81 42.02 12.03
CA ILE A 697 4.66 41.28 11.51
C ILE A 697 5.17 39.98 10.89
N PRO A 698 4.88 38.80 11.47
CA PRO A 698 5.47 37.57 10.97
C PRO A 698 5.05 37.30 9.52
N PHE A 699 5.96 36.69 8.75
CA PHE A 699 5.82 36.38 7.31
C PHE A 699 5.79 37.56 6.33
N ARG A 700 5.86 38.81 6.79
CA ARG A 700 5.87 39.99 5.92
C ARG A 700 6.95 39.95 4.83
N ALA A 701 8.16 39.52 5.18
CA ALA A 701 9.30 39.49 4.24
C ALA A 701 9.06 38.53 3.05
N ALA A 702 8.63 37.29 3.33
CA ALA A 702 8.33 36.30 2.31
C ALA A 702 7.08 36.67 1.50
N PHE A 703 6.03 37.22 2.15
CA PHE A 703 4.87 37.78 1.45
C PHE A 703 5.26 38.91 0.49
N ASN A 704 6.20 39.77 0.89
CA ASN A 704 6.76 40.80 0.01
C ASN A 704 7.55 40.21 -1.18
N ASN A 705 8.18 39.05 -1.03
CA ASN A 705 8.84 38.35 -2.15
C ASN A 705 7.82 37.68 -3.09
N PHE A 706 6.76 37.08 -2.56
CA PHE A 706 5.62 36.58 -3.33
C PHE A 706 5.00 37.70 -4.19
N ARG A 707 4.77 38.87 -3.59
CA ARG A 707 4.23 40.07 -4.27
C ARG A 707 5.16 40.66 -5.34
N LYS A 708 6.47 40.40 -5.28
CA LYS A 708 7.45 40.81 -6.31
C LYS A 708 7.50 39.88 -7.52
N GLY A 709 6.83 38.73 -7.49
CA GLY A 709 6.86 37.74 -8.58
C GLY A 709 7.93 36.66 -8.46
N ASN A 710 8.63 36.56 -7.31
CA ASN A 710 9.61 35.49 -7.02
C ASN A 710 8.89 34.17 -6.68
N ILE A 711 8.04 33.68 -7.59
CA ILE A 711 7.10 32.57 -7.37
C ILE A 711 7.82 31.22 -7.22
N GLY A 712 9.03 31.07 -7.77
CA GLY A 712 9.82 29.83 -7.67
C GLY A 712 10.40 29.55 -6.28
N GLU A 713 10.54 30.57 -5.43
CA GLU A 713 11.05 30.46 -4.06
C GLU A 713 9.91 30.66 -3.05
N GLY A 714 9.15 31.76 -3.17
CA GLY A 714 8.20 32.19 -2.14
C GLY A 714 6.94 31.35 -1.95
N LEU A 715 6.74 30.25 -2.70
CA LEU A 715 5.52 29.43 -2.64
C LEU A 715 5.63 28.21 -1.70
N LEU A 716 6.81 27.94 -1.13
CA LEU A 716 7.06 26.80 -0.23
C LEU A 716 7.31 27.20 1.23
N ASP A 717 8.15 28.21 1.47
CA ASP A 717 8.77 28.56 2.76
C ASP A 717 7.84 29.01 3.91
N LEU A 718 6.51 29.10 3.70
CA LEU A 718 5.56 29.67 4.66
C LEU A 718 4.66 28.61 5.30
N GLY A 719 3.39 28.48 4.90
CA GLY A 719 2.43 27.60 5.59
C GLY A 719 2.81 26.12 5.69
N LEU A 720 3.83 25.66 4.94
CA LEU A 720 4.25 24.27 4.85
C LEU A 720 5.34 23.91 5.87
N ASP A 721 6.43 24.69 5.93
CA ASP A 721 7.58 24.41 6.82
C ASP A 721 7.25 24.63 8.30
N LEU A 722 6.40 25.62 8.60
CA LEU A 722 6.00 25.99 9.97
C LEU A 722 5.43 24.82 10.77
N PHE A 723 4.43 24.14 10.20
CA PHE A 723 3.70 23.08 10.88
C PHE A 723 4.07 21.68 10.39
N GLY A 724 5.14 21.56 9.59
CA GLY A 724 5.49 20.33 8.89
C GLY A 724 4.38 19.82 7.96
N ILE A 725 3.48 20.68 7.47
CA ILE A 725 2.47 20.31 6.46
C ILE A 725 3.15 20.39 5.10
N VAL A 726 4.07 19.46 4.85
CA VAL A 726 4.79 19.43 3.58
C VAL A 726 3.82 19.00 2.48
N THR A 727 3.51 19.90 1.55
CA THR A 727 2.91 19.52 0.27
C THR A 727 4.03 19.20 -0.72
N ALA A 728 3.79 18.25 -1.62
CA ALA A 728 4.71 17.99 -2.72
C ALA A 728 4.77 19.21 -3.65
N GLY A 729 5.82 20.01 -3.50
CA GLY A 729 6.09 21.15 -4.38
C GLY A 729 6.29 20.68 -5.81
N VAL A 730 5.35 21.00 -6.70
CA VAL A 730 5.41 20.59 -8.11
C VAL A 730 6.42 21.48 -8.85
N GLY A 731 7.70 21.14 -8.68
CA GLY A 731 8.86 21.70 -9.39
C GLY A 731 8.92 21.33 -10.88
N THR A 732 7.77 21.10 -11.52
CA THR A 732 7.63 20.88 -12.96
C THR A 732 6.54 21.81 -13.48
N ALA A 733 6.92 22.80 -14.28
CA ALA A 733 6.01 23.84 -14.74
C ALA A 733 4.90 23.25 -15.66
N GLY A 734 3.63 23.45 -15.26
CA GLY A 734 2.47 23.26 -16.15
C GLY A 734 1.65 21.98 -15.98
N LYS A 735 1.00 21.79 -14.82
CA LYS A 735 -0.11 20.81 -14.66
C LYS A 735 -1.15 21.25 -13.61
N VAL A 736 -1.75 22.44 -13.81
CA VAL A 736 -2.96 22.89 -13.08
C VAL A 736 -4.13 23.01 -14.07
N ILE A 737 -5.33 22.64 -13.62
CA ILE A 737 -6.52 22.46 -14.46
C ILE A 737 -6.95 23.77 -15.14
N LYS A 738 -7.13 23.74 -16.47
CA LYS A 738 -7.82 24.81 -17.23
C LYS A 738 -9.26 24.93 -16.72
N ILE A 739 -9.58 26.00 -16.00
CA ILE A 739 -10.92 26.59 -16.01
C ILE A 739 -10.85 27.85 -16.88
N ALA A 740 -11.04 27.65 -18.18
CA ALA A 740 -11.29 28.72 -19.13
C ALA A 740 -12.76 28.58 -19.62
N GLY A 741 -13.52 29.65 -19.76
CA GLY A 741 -13.22 31.03 -19.35
C GLY A 741 -14.33 31.99 -19.76
N THR A 742 -14.64 32.95 -18.89
CA THR A 742 -15.54 34.08 -19.15
C THR A 742 -15.01 35.33 -18.43
N ALA A 743 -15.39 36.52 -18.92
CA ALA A 743 -14.73 37.77 -18.57
C ALA A 743 -15.26 38.44 -17.30
N THR A 744 -14.40 39.31 -16.73
CA THR A 744 -14.71 40.48 -15.88
C THR A 744 -15.30 40.32 -14.47
N SER A 745 -14.80 41.20 -13.57
CA SER A 745 -15.34 41.62 -12.26
C SER A 745 -15.46 40.59 -11.10
N THR A 746 -14.42 40.56 -10.26
CA THR A 746 -14.51 40.68 -8.78
C THR A 746 -15.66 39.99 -8.03
N ALA A 747 -15.64 38.66 -7.91
CA ALA A 747 -16.47 37.93 -6.92
C ALA A 747 -15.77 36.70 -6.27
N THR A 748 -14.48 36.46 -6.51
CA THR A 748 -13.83 35.16 -6.23
C THR A 748 -12.59 35.24 -5.31
N LYS A 749 -12.75 35.76 -4.07
CA LYS A 749 -11.78 35.48 -2.99
C LYS A 749 -11.95 34.11 -2.32
N LEU A 750 -12.96 33.32 -2.75
CA LEU A 750 -13.33 32.01 -2.21
C LEU A 750 -12.89 30.83 -3.11
N ALA A 751 -11.60 30.79 -3.45
CA ALA A 751 -11.02 29.70 -4.26
C ALA A 751 -9.56 29.33 -3.88
N ARG A 752 -9.06 29.69 -2.69
CA ARG A 752 -7.79 29.15 -2.14
C ARG A 752 -7.96 27.70 -1.64
N ALA A 753 -8.50 26.84 -2.50
CA ALA A 753 -8.61 25.40 -2.26
C ALA A 753 -7.25 24.73 -2.46
N VAL A 754 -6.33 24.95 -1.51
CA VAL A 754 -5.07 24.20 -1.43
C VAL A 754 -5.44 22.74 -1.15
N LYS A 755 -5.53 21.93 -2.22
CA LYS A 755 -5.61 20.47 -2.10
C LYS A 755 -4.26 19.97 -1.61
N VAL A 756 -4.10 19.92 -0.29
CA VAL A 756 -2.90 19.43 0.40
C VAL A 756 -2.66 17.98 0.00
N ILE A 757 -1.78 17.77 -0.99
CA ILE A 757 -1.34 16.46 -1.44
C ILE A 757 -0.62 15.80 -0.26
N GLY A 758 -1.16 14.66 0.21
CA GLY A 758 -0.70 13.97 1.42
C GLY A 758 -1.68 14.02 2.61
N MET A 759 -2.66 14.94 2.64
CA MET A 759 -3.70 14.94 3.69
C MET A 759 -4.77 13.87 3.44
N ALA A 760 -4.48 12.63 3.79
CA ALA A 760 -5.48 11.56 3.82
C ALA A 760 -6.69 11.94 4.71
N THR A 761 -7.88 11.46 4.36
CA THR A 761 -9.10 11.63 5.17
C THR A 761 -9.24 10.46 6.15
N PHE A 762 -8.85 10.68 7.40
CA PHE A 762 -8.97 9.71 8.49
C PHE A 762 -10.42 9.74 9.02
N SER A 763 -11.37 9.38 8.15
CA SER A 763 -12.82 9.49 8.36
C SER A 763 -13.46 8.23 8.95
N SER A 764 -12.77 7.09 8.89
CA SER A 764 -13.16 5.83 9.50
C SER A 764 -11.95 5.17 10.15
N LEU A 765 -12.17 4.62 11.34
CA LEU A 765 -11.54 3.39 11.78
C LEU A 765 -12.71 2.46 12.08
N ASN A 766 -12.91 1.38 11.32
CA ASN A 766 -13.92 0.38 11.65
C ASN A 766 -13.44 -0.44 12.87
N PRO A 767 -14.02 -0.24 14.06
CA PRO A 767 -13.42 -0.75 15.29
C PRO A 767 -13.58 -2.26 15.48
N LEU A 768 -14.49 -2.89 14.74
CA LEU A 768 -14.79 -4.32 14.82
C LEU A 768 -14.07 -5.14 13.73
N GLY A 769 -13.67 -4.52 12.62
CA GLY A 769 -13.15 -5.19 11.43
C GLY A 769 -11.69 -5.66 11.49
N GLY A 770 -11.12 -5.89 12.69
CA GLY A 770 -9.69 -6.24 12.79
C GLY A 770 -9.10 -6.31 14.20
N LEU A 771 -9.86 -6.86 15.16
CA LEU A 771 -9.38 -7.15 16.53
C LEU A 771 -8.88 -8.59 16.74
N GLY A 772 -9.09 -9.49 15.78
CA GLY A 772 -8.61 -10.89 15.84
C GLY A 772 -7.14 -11.06 15.41
N ASP A 773 -6.79 -10.61 14.21
CA ASP A 773 -5.58 -11.07 13.51
C ASP A 773 -4.28 -10.31 13.82
N ALA A 774 -4.33 -9.28 14.67
CA ALA A 774 -3.16 -8.45 15.00
C ALA A 774 -2.43 -8.86 16.30
N ALA A 775 -2.94 -9.85 17.04
CA ALA A 775 -2.34 -10.30 18.29
C ALA A 775 -1.35 -11.46 18.06
N LEU A 776 -0.08 -11.25 18.47
CA LEU A 776 1.12 -12.13 18.39
C LEU A 776 2.03 -11.89 17.16
N GLY A 777 3.17 -11.20 17.39
CA GLY A 777 4.33 -11.16 16.47
C GLY A 777 4.14 -10.47 15.11
N ALA A 778 2.98 -9.85 14.88
CA ALA A 778 2.45 -9.55 13.56
C ALA A 778 3.07 -8.35 12.81
N THR A 779 4.12 -7.70 13.31
CA THR A 779 4.66 -6.45 12.71
C THR A 779 5.37 -6.64 11.36
N ARG A 780 5.56 -7.88 10.89
CA ARG A 780 5.97 -8.19 9.50
C ARG A 780 4.80 -8.17 8.51
N LEU A 781 3.54 -8.25 8.98
CA LEU A 781 2.33 -8.48 8.16
C LEU A 781 1.70 -7.20 7.55
N VAL A 782 2.38 -6.06 7.59
CA VAL A 782 2.00 -4.87 6.80
C VAL A 782 2.57 -4.94 5.37
N GLY A 783 3.75 -5.54 5.21
CA GLY A 783 4.43 -5.66 3.90
C GLY A 783 4.34 -7.02 3.21
N SER A 784 3.85 -8.07 3.89
CA SER A 784 3.92 -9.45 3.39
C SER A 784 2.62 -10.00 2.78
N GLY A 785 1.73 -9.15 2.24
CA GLY A 785 0.54 -9.54 1.44
C GLY A 785 -0.59 -10.35 2.12
N PHE A 786 -0.31 -11.03 3.23
CA PHE A 786 -1.18 -12.03 3.89
C PHE A 786 -2.56 -11.49 4.30
N SER A 787 -2.68 -10.20 4.64
CA SER A 787 -3.99 -9.60 4.97
C SER A 787 -4.92 -9.41 3.77
N LYS A 788 -4.50 -9.73 2.54
CA LYS A 788 -5.34 -9.68 1.33
C LYS A 788 -6.14 -10.97 1.10
N GLY A 789 -6.24 -11.87 2.07
CA GLY A 789 -6.80 -13.22 1.92
C GLY A 789 -8.17 -13.32 1.23
N VAL A 790 -9.04 -12.32 1.37
CA VAL A 790 -10.36 -12.28 0.68
C VAL A 790 -10.30 -11.55 -0.67
N GLU A 791 -9.64 -10.39 -0.74
CA GLU A 791 -9.56 -9.58 -1.97
C GLU A 791 -8.72 -10.26 -3.06
N TRP A 792 -7.63 -10.90 -2.67
CA TRP A 792 -6.75 -11.60 -3.60
C TRP A 792 -7.44 -12.77 -4.31
N LEU A 793 -8.32 -13.52 -3.62
CA LEU A 793 -9.13 -14.57 -4.23
C LEU A 793 -10.07 -14.03 -5.33
N ASN A 794 -10.45 -12.75 -5.28
CA ASN A 794 -11.20 -12.10 -6.35
C ASN A 794 -10.32 -11.72 -7.54
N HIS A 795 -9.05 -11.33 -7.32
CA HIS A 795 -8.09 -11.17 -8.42
C HIS A 795 -7.80 -12.51 -9.15
N VAL A 796 -7.68 -13.62 -8.41
CA VAL A 796 -7.50 -14.98 -9.00
C VAL A 796 -8.67 -15.39 -9.90
N ARG A 797 -9.86 -14.83 -9.67
CA ARG A 797 -11.09 -15.01 -10.50
C ARG A 797 -11.24 -13.97 -11.61
N GLY A 798 -10.27 -13.08 -11.81
CA GLY A 798 -10.31 -12.05 -12.85
C GLY A 798 -11.50 -11.08 -12.76
N ALA A 799 -11.63 -10.19 -13.75
CA ALA A 799 -12.77 -9.26 -13.84
C ALA A 799 -14.06 -9.92 -14.34
N THR A 800 -13.98 -11.18 -14.80
CA THR A 800 -15.06 -11.95 -15.44
C THR A 800 -15.60 -13.09 -14.58
N GLY A 801 -14.95 -13.41 -13.46
CA GLY A 801 -15.23 -14.61 -12.65
C GLY A 801 -14.47 -15.88 -13.07
N GLY A 802 -13.68 -15.82 -14.14
CA GLY A 802 -12.87 -16.94 -14.65
C GLY A 802 -11.49 -17.08 -13.99
N TYR A 803 -11.03 -18.32 -13.81
CA TYR A 803 -9.74 -18.65 -13.18
C TYR A 803 -8.50 -18.43 -14.09
N ASP A 804 -8.52 -17.40 -14.93
CA ASP A 804 -7.53 -17.18 -16.00
C ASP A 804 -6.10 -16.98 -15.49
N LEU A 805 -5.92 -16.44 -14.27
CA LEU A 805 -4.59 -16.34 -13.65
C LEU A 805 -4.04 -17.70 -13.22
N LEU A 806 -4.88 -18.64 -12.77
CA LEU A 806 -4.44 -20.02 -12.50
C LEU A 806 -4.04 -20.72 -13.80
N LYS A 807 -4.78 -20.46 -14.89
CA LYS A 807 -4.46 -20.97 -16.23
C LYS A 807 -3.11 -20.47 -16.75
N ALA A 808 -2.84 -19.16 -16.62
CA ALA A 808 -1.54 -18.59 -16.98
C ALA A 808 -0.39 -19.19 -16.15
N ALA A 809 -0.53 -19.18 -14.82
CA ALA A 809 0.46 -19.74 -13.90
C ALA A 809 0.70 -21.24 -14.12
N SER A 810 -0.36 -22.02 -14.35
CA SER A 810 -0.28 -23.47 -14.55
C SER A 810 0.45 -23.84 -15.85
N LYS A 811 0.30 -23.03 -16.90
CA LYS A 811 1.02 -23.18 -18.17
C LYS A 811 2.51 -22.84 -18.05
N GLU A 812 2.89 -21.97 -17.12
CA GLU A 812 4.28 -21.53 -16.95
C GLU A 812 5.07 -22.39 -15.95
N HIS A 813 4.45 -22.78 -14.84
CA HIS A 813 5.14 -23.36 -13.67
C HIS A 813 4.79 -24.83 -13.36
N GLY A 814 3.72 -25.38 -13.97
CA GLY A 814 3.14 -26.68 -13.62
C GLY A 814 1.81 -26.55 -12.83
N PRO A 815 1.07 -27.64 -12.59
CA PRO A 815 -0.29 -27.60 -12.05
C PRO A 815 -0.47 -26.69 -10.85
N THR A 816 -1.21 -25.60 -11.05
CA THR A 816 -1.37 -24.54 -10.06
C THR A 816 -2.79 -24.57 -9.49
N LEU A 817 -2.95 -24.84 -8.19
CA LEU A 817 -4.26 -25.04 -7.55
C LEU A 817 -4.44 -24.16 -6.30
N ILE A 818 -5.67 -23.73 -6.05
CA ILE A 818 -6.14 -23.26 -4.73
C ILE A 818 -6.24 -24.47 -3.79
N GLY A 819 -5.87 -24.30 -2.51
CA GLY A 819 -5.99 -25.30 -1.46
C GLY A 819 -5.53 -24.77 -0.11
N THR A 820 -5.55 -25.61 0.93
CA THR A 820 -5.12 -25.22 2.29
C THR A 820 -3.77 -25.83 2.68
N TYR A 821 -3.03 -25.12 3.52
CA TYR A 821 -1.78 -25.58 4.12
C TYR A 821 -1.53 -24.93 5.48
N LYS A 822 -0.55 -25.43 6.25
CA LYS A 822 -0.28 -24.92 7.60
C LYS A 822 0.74 -23.79 7.62
N VAL A 823 0.39 -22.69 8.27
CA VAL A 823 1.26 -21.55 8.61
C VAL A 823 1.27 -21.41 10.13
N SER A 824 2.43 -21.61 10.77
CA SER A 824 2.57 -21.59 12.24
C SER A 824 1.55 -22.46 12.99
N GLY A 825 1.17 -23.61 12.40
CA GLY A 825 0.17 -24.53 12.94
C GLY A 825 -1.29 -24.21 12.59
N ILE A 826 -1.57 -23.07 11.98
CA ILE A 826 -2.91 -22.65 11.50
C ILE A 826 -3.09 -23.15 10.06
N GLU A 827 -4.17 -23.86 9.76
CA GLU A 827 -4.56 -24.17 8.37
C GLU A 827 -5.09 -22.88 7.68
N THR A 828 -4.54 -22.53 6.52
CA THR A 828 -4.83 -21.29 5.76
C THR A 828 -5.02 -21.63 4.27
N GLU A 829 -5.98 -20.99 3.59
CA GLU A 829 -6.17 -21.11 2.13
C GLU A 829 -5.14 -20.27 1.34
N GLY A 830 -4.67 -20.79 0.21
CA GLY A 830 -3.75 -20.13 -0.70
C GLY A 830 -3.63 -20.89 -2.02
N VAL A 831 -2.70 -20.47 -2.89
CA VAL A 831 -2.38 -21.19 -4.14
C VAL A 831 -1.01 -21.83 -4.04
N ALA A 832 -0.89 -23.02 -4.60
CA ALA A 832 0.35 -23.77 -4.71
C ALA A 832 0.56 -24.31 -6.13
N VAL A 833 1.82 -24.53 -6.49
CA VAL A 833 2.27 -25.13 -7.76
C VAL A 833 2.84 -26.53 -7.49
N LEU A 834 2.40 -27.54 -8.23
CA LEU A 834 2.97 -28.88 -8.22
C LEU A 834 4.20 -28.93 -9.14
N LYS A 835 5.38 -29.16 -8.56
CA LYS A 835 6.65 -29.25 -9.29
C LYS A 835 7.49 -30.37 -8.68
N ASN A 836 8.01 -31.27 -9.52
CA ASN A 836 8.78 -32.45 -9.07
C ASN A 836 8.04 -33.26 -7.97
N ASP A 837 6.73 -33.48 -8.15
CA ASP A 837 5.81 -34.13 -7.19
C ASP A 837 5.66 -33.49 -5.80
N HIS A 838 6.18 -32.27 -5.62
CA HIS A 838 6.02 -31.48 -4.40
C HIS A 838 5.18 -30.22 -4.67
N TRP A 839 4.31 -29.86 -3.73
CA TRP A 839 3.58 -28.60 -3.76
C TRP A 839 4.47 -27.48 -3.19
N TYR A 840 4.55 -26.34 -3.89
CA TYR A 840 5.25 -25.13 -3.42
C TYR A 840 4.29 -23.96 -3.39
N LYS A 841 4.47 -23.02 -2.45
CA LYS A 841 3.60 -21.85 -2.31
C LYS A 841 3.73 -20.97 -3.56
N TYR A 842 2.66 -20.30 -3.97
CA TYR A 842 2.68 -19.39 -5.12
C TYR A 842 2.54 -17.93 -4.70
N ASP A 843 3.39 -17.06 -5.24
CA ASP A 843 3.23 -15.61 -5.19
C ASP A 843 2.71 -15.13 -6.56
N PRO A 844 1.43 -14.69 -6.63
CA PRO A 844 0.82 -14.20 -7.86
C PRO A 844 1.09 -12.71 -8.12
N VAL A 845 1.73 -11.98 -7.19
CA VAL A 845 2.18 -10.61 -7.43
C VAL A 845 3.50 -10.63 -8.21
N THR A 846 4.42 -11.53 -7.85
CA THR A 846 5.67 -11.76 -8.60
C THR A 846 5.56 -12.84 -9.68
N ASN A 847 4.42 -13.53 -9.77
CA ASN A 847 4.13 -14.65 -10.69
C ASN A 847 5.11 -15.83 -10.54
N LYS A 848 5.41 -16.26 -9.30
CA LYS A 848 6.47 -17.23 -8.99
C LYS A 848 6.09 -18.24 -7.89
N PRO A 849 6.44 -19.52 -8.01
CA PRO A 849 6.46 -20.44 -6.87
C PRO A 849 7.63 -20.09 -5.94
N TYR A 850 7.48 -20.24 -4.63
CA TYR A 850 8.50 -19.89 -3.63
C TYR A 850 8.56 -20.86 -2.43
N GLY A 851 9.68 -20.81 -1.71
CA GLY A 851 9.88 -21.53 -0.45
C GLY A 851 10.12 -23.02 -0.56
N MET A 852 10.10 -23.67 0.61
CA MET A 852 10.20 -25.12 0.78
C MET A 852 8.95 -25.84 0.25
N PRO A 853 9.02 -27.18 0.04
CA PRO A 853 7.83 -28.01 -0.14
C PRO A 853 6.82 -27.79 0.98
N ILE A 854 5.55 -27.69 0.62
CA ILE A 854 4.43 -27.61 1.55
C ILE A 854 4.15 -29.01 2.10
N ASP A 855 4.41 -29.21 3.38
CA ASP A 855 3.90 -30.38 4.11
C ASP A 855 2.37 -30.31 4.23
N GLY A 856 1.69 -31.35 3.75
CA GLY A 856 0.23 -31.50 3.85
C GLY A 856 -0.62 -30.47 3.10
N PHE A 857 -0.23 -30.03 1.90
CA PHE A 857 -1.13 -29.24 1.04
C PHE A 857 -2.39 -30.05 0.67
N SER A 858 -3.57 -29.46 0.89
CA SER A 858 -4.86 -30.06 0.59
C SER A 858 -5.57 -29.23 -0.49
N PRO A 859 -5.59 -29.66 -1.76
CA PRO A 859 -6.25 -28.91 -2.83
C PRO A 859 -7.76 -28.72 -2.59
N ARG A 860 -8.28 -27.57 -3.03
CA ARG A 860 -9.71 -27.25 -2.96
C ARG A 860 -10.51 -28.15 -3.93
N GLY A 861 -11.64 -28.70 -3.48
CA GLY A 861 -12.42 -29.65 -4.28
C GLY A 861 -11.75 -31.03 -4.50
N ALA A 862 -10.65 -31.31 -3.79
CA ALA A 862 -10.13 -32.67 -3.68
C ALA A 862 -11.17 -33.58 -2.96
N PRO A 863 -11.25 -34.88 -3.32
CA PRO A 863 -12.05 -35.85 -2.58
C PRO A 863 -11.61 -35.93 -1.11
N GLU A 864 -12.55 -36.04 -0.16
CA GLU A 864 -12.17 -36.43 1.22
C GLU A 864 -11.69 -37.89 1.21
N LEU A 865 -10.64 -38.20 1.99
CA LEU A 865 -9.88 -39.47 1.97
C LEU A 865 -10.68 -40.75 2.36
N HIS A 866 -12.00 -40.62 2.49
CA HIS A 866 -12.95 -41.60 3.00
C HIS A 866 -13.70 -42.36 1.90
N GLY A 867 -13.56 -41.95 0.63
CA GLY A 867 -14.40 -42.45 -0.47
C GLY A 867 -14.15 -43.91 -0.90
N LEU A 868 -12.91 -44.40 -0.80
CA LEU A 868 -12.52 -45.76 -1.24
C LEU A 868 -11.57 -46.51 -0.29
N THR A 869 -11.10 -45.90 0.80
CA THR A 869 -10.01 -46.45 1.64
C THR A 869 -10.42 -47.61 2.57
N GLY A 870 -11.68 -48.02 2.57
CA GLY A 870 -12.18 -49.20 3.32
C GLY A 870 -12.34 -49.01 4.83
N VAL A 871 -11.78 -47.95 5.40
CA VAL A 871 -12.10 -47.45 6.75
C VAL A 871 -13.59 -47.07 6.78
N THR A 872 -14.29 -47.36 7.89
CA THR A 872 -15.71 -47.04 8.02
C THR A 872 -15.95 -45.52 7.96
N SER A 873 -16.71 -45.07 6.95
CA SER A 873 -17.05 -43.65 6.75
C SER A 873 -18.27 -43.19 7.54
N GLU A 874 -19.03 -44.11 8.12
CA GLU A 874 -20.17 -43.82 9.01
C GLU A 874 -19.85 -42.80 10.13
N PRO A 875 -18.71 -42.85 10.86
CA PRO A 875 -18.46 -41.93 11.96
C PRO A 875 -18.26 -40.47 11.55
N ALA A 876 -17.98 -40.17 10.27
CA ALA A 876 -17.90 -38.79 9.78
C ALA A 876 -19.29 -38.29 9.35
N TYR A 877 -19.97 -39.06 8.51
CA TYR A 877 -21.36 -38.80 8.10
C TYR A 877 -22.31 -38.63 9.29
N LEU A 878 -22.27 -39.57 10.24
CA LEU A 878 -23.20 -39.61 11.38
C LEU A 878 -23.03 -38.44 12.35
N LYS A 879 -21.83 -37.85 12.51
CA LYS A 879 -21.66 -36.66 13.37
C LYS A 879 -22.44 -35.47 12.82
N LEU A 880 -22.18 -35.11 11.57
CA LEU A 880 -22.82 -33.96 10.93
C LEU A 880 -24.32 -34.19 10.74
N TYR A 881 -24.71 -35.41 10.34
CA TYR A 881 -26.11 -35.83 10.27
C TYR A 881 -26.82 -35.68 11.63
N ASN A 882 -26.26 -36.25 12.71
CA ASN A 882 -26.87 -36.16 14.04
C ASN A 882 -26.91 -34.73 14.59
N ASN A 883 -25.89 -33.90 14.33
CA ASN A 883 -25.89 -32.49 14.73
C ASN A 883 -27.00 -31.70 14.00
N ILE A 884 -27.15 -31.89 12.68
CA ILE A 884 -28.23 -31.27 11.90
C ILE A 884 -29.60 -31.77 12.38
N VAL A 885 -29.81 -33.10 12.47
CA VAL A 885 -31.08 -33.69 12.90
C VAL A 885 -31.52 -33.21 14.28
N ASN A 886 -30.58 -33.07 15.24
CA ASN A 886 -30.88 -32.51 16.56
C ASN A 886 -31.23 -31.02 16.50
N ALA A 887 -30.53 -30.23 15.68
CA ALA A 887 -30.83 -28.80 15.48
C ALA A 887 -32.17 -28.55 14.76
N THR A 888 -32.62 -29.48 13.90
CA THR A 888 -33.88 -29.38 13.16
C THR A 888 -35.10 -29.97 13.89
N LYS A 889 -34.96 -30.49 15.12
CA LYS A 889 -36.11 -30.89 15.96
C LYS A 889 -37.05 -29.70 16.21
N THR A 890 -38.34 -29.98 16.40
CA THR A 890 -39.39 -28.96 16.57
C THR A 890 -39.05 -27.91 17.64
N GLU A 891 -38.48 -28.32 18.79
CA GLU A 891 -38.04 -27.39 19.84
C GLU A 891 -36.86 -26.47 19.44
N ASN A 892 -35.98 -26.93 18.55
CA ASN A 892 -34.72 -26.28 18.19
C ASN A 892 -34.80 -25.52 16.86
N TYR A 893 -35.76 -25.88 16.00
CA TYR A 893 -35.91 -25.38 14.63
C TYR A 893 -35.99 -23.85 14.52
N PRO A 894 -36.64 -23.08 15.43
CA PRO A 894 -36.62 -21.62 15.36
C PRO A 894 -35.21 -21.02 15.43
N ALA A 895 -34.36 -21.53 16.33
CA ALA A 895 -32.99 -21.07 16.49
C ALA A 895 -32.10 -21.52 15.30
N TYR A 896 -32.27 -22.75 14.82
CA TYR A 896 -31.62 -23.22 13.59
C TYR A 896 -31.98 -22.36 12.38
N LYS A 897 -33.27 -22.04 12.20
CA LYS A 897 -33.76 -21.19 11.10
C LYS A 897 -33.23 -19.77 11.21
N GLN A 898 -33.12 -19.19 12.41
CA GLN A 898 -32.51 -17.88 12.64
C GLN A 898 -31.03 -17.88 12.24
N GLY A 899 -30.26 -18.87 12.69
CA GLY A 899 -28.84 -18.99 12.32
C GLY A 899 -28.65 -19.15 10.81
N TYR A 900 -29.46 -20.01 10.20
CA TYR A 900 -29.45 -20.24 8.76
C TYR A 900 -29.81 -18.98 7.96
N LEU A 901 -30.80 -18.18 8.37
CA LEU A 901 -31.23 -16.99 7.62
C LEU A 901 -30.38 -15.75 7.88
N THR A 902 -29.98 -15.48 9.13
CA THR A 902 -29.42 -14.19 9.54
C THR A 902 -28.15 -14.26 10.38
N GLY A 903 -27.83 -15.40 10.99
CA GLY A 903 -26.61 -15.56 11.80
C GLY A 903 -25.33 -15.47 10.97
N ARG A 904 -24.24 -15.01 11.59
CA ARG A 904 -22.99 -14.62 10.94
C ARG A 904 -21.82 -15.53 11.31
N LEU A 905 -20.77 -15.56 10.50
CA LEU A 905 -19.65 -16.49 10.69
C LEU A 905 -18.79 -16.16 11.92
N GLU A 906 -18.67 -14.88 12.24
CA GLU A 906 -17.93 -14.34 13.39
C GLU A 906 -18.56 -14.70 14.74
N GLU A 907 -19.81 -15.18 14.73
CA GLU A 907 -20.55 -15.66 15.91
C GLU A 907 -20.17 -17.10 16.29
N LEU A 908 -19.43 -17.83 15.44
CA LEU A 908 -19.15 -19.25 15.61
C LEU A 908 -17.86 -19.51 16.42
N PRO A 909 -17.92 -20.19 17.59
CA PRO A 909 -16.75 -20.60 18.34
C PRO A 909 -15.82 -21.49 17.51
N GLY A 910 -14.60 -21.00 17.25
CA GLY A 910 -13.57 -21.68 16.47
C GLY A 910 -13.53 -21.35 14.97
N TYR A 911 -14.45 -20.53 14.46
CA TYR A 911 -14.34 -19.98 13.10
C TYR A 911 -13.14 -19.03 12.95
N ARG A 912 -12.63 -18.93 11.72
CA ARG A 912 -11.61 -17.97 11.27
C ARG A 912 -11.87 -17.61 9.81
N ASP A 913 -11.55 -16.38 9.42
CA ASP A 913 -11.68 -15.97 8.02
C ASP A 913 -10.80 -16.80 7.09
N GLY A 914 -11.27 -17.00 5.86
CA GLY A 914 -10.63 -17.88 4.87
C GLY A 914 -10.83 -19.38 5.09
N MET A 915 -11.71 -19.82 6.01
CA MET A 915 -11.98 -21.26 6.20
C MET A 915 -12.67 -21.91 5.00
N GLY A 916 -12.05 -22.98 4.48
CA GLY A 916 -12.56 -23.81 3.39
C GLY A 916 -13.65 -24.81 3.82
N SER A 917 -14.24 -25.50 2.84
CA SER A 917 -15.33 -26.47 3.02
C SER A 917 -15.05 -27.53 4.09
N SER A 918 -13.93 -28.25 4.02
CA SER A 918 -13.57 -29.27 5.01
C SER A 918 -13.34 -28.69 6.41
N GLN A 919 -12.97 -27.41 6.54
CA GLN A 919 -12.81 -26.75 7.85
C GLN A 919 -14.16 -26.37 8.46
N LEU A 920 -15.07 -25.84 7.65
CA LEU A 920 -16.48 -25.64 8.03
C LEU A 920 -17.16 -26.98 8.39
N ARG A 921 -16.83 -28.07 7.67
CA ARG A 921 -17.27 -29.45 7.96
C ARG A 921 -16.76 -29.92 9.33
N LYS A 922 -15.46 -29.76 9.62
CA LYS A 922 -14.87 -30.04 10.96
C LYS A 922 -15.55 -29.23 12.08
N LEU A 923 -15.90 -27.96 11.85
CA LEU A 923 -16.62 -27.14 12.84
C LEU A 923 -18.06 -27.62 13.06
N ALA A 924 -18.73 -28.12 12.03
CA ALA A 924 -20.10 -28.63 12.06
C ALA A 924 -20.20 -30.07 12.60
N GLU A 925 -19.14 -30.87 12.47
CA GLU A 925 -18.98 -32.18 13.11
C GLU A 925 -18.70 -32.10 14.63
N ALA A 926 -18.35 -30.92 15.16
CA ALA A 926 -17.98 -30.76 16.56
C ALA A 926 -19.16 -31.09 17.50
N PRO A 927 -18.93 -31.80 18.62
CA PRO A 927 -19.98 -32.11 19.58
C PRO A 927 -20.42 -30.86 20.36
N GLY A 928 -21.68 -30.83 20.80
CA GLY A 928 -22.20 -29.77 21.67
C GLY A 928 -22.52 -28.44 20.98
N ARG A 929 -22.55 -28.40 19.64
CA ARG A 929 -22.95 -27.22 18.87
C ARG A 929 -24.40 -26.82 19.14
N MET A 930 -24.65 -25.52 19.26
CA MET A 930 -25.99 -24.97 19.44
C MET A 930 -26.78 -25.00 18.13
N PRO A 931 -28.13 -25.13 18.15
CA PRO A 931 -28.93 -25.15 16.93
C PRO A 931 -28.72 -23.95 16.02
N HIS A 932 -28.51 -22.75 16.61
CA HIS A 932 -28.17 -21.53 15.89
C HIS A 932 -26.84 -21.64 15.10
N GLU A 933 -25.79 -22.17 15.73
CA GLU A 933 -24.48 -22.40 15.11
C GLU A 933 -24.59 -23.39 13.95
N ILE A 934 -25.32 -24.49 14.14
CA ILE A 934 -25.60 -25.48 13.09
C ILE A 934 -26.42 -24.86 11.95
N GLY A 935 -27.29 -23.89 12.22
CA GLY A 935 -27.97 -23.10 11.19
C GLY A 935 -27.00 -22.35 10.29
N ILE A 936 -26.08 -21.59 10.88
CA ILE A 936 -25.05 -20.82 10.16
C ILE A 936 -24.13 -21.78 9.37
N LEU A 937 -23.64 -22.82 10.03
CA LEU A 937 -22.74 -23.81 9.45
C LEU A 937 -23.39 -24.58 8.30
N SER A 938 -24.68 -24.96 8.40
CA SER A 938 -25.41 -25.57 7.29
C SER A 938 -25.51 -24.65 6.07
N ARG A 939 -25.74 -23.34 6.26
CA ARG A 939 -25.77 -22.38 5.14
C ARG A 939 -24.39 -22.26 4.48
N GLU A 940 -23.34 -22.07 5.27
CA GLU A 940 -22.02 -21.77 4.72
C GLU A 940 -21.27 -22.99 4.21
N LEU A 941 -21.50 -24.18 4.78
CA LEU A 941 -21.01 -25.44 4.22
C LEU A 941 -21.69 -25.75 2.88
N LYS A 942 -23.01 -25.53 2.77
CA LYS A 942 -23.73 -25.61 1.48
C LYS A 942 -23.11 -24.68 0.44
N ARG A 943 -22.92 -23.40 0.79
CA ARG A 943 -22.27 -22.41 -0.09
C ARG A 943 -20.84 -22.81 -0.46
N ALA A 944 -20.09 -23.45 0.45
CA ALA A 944 -18.74 -23.91 0.19
C ALA A 944 -18.71 -25.08 -0.80
N TYR A 945 -19.53 -26.11 -0.63
CA TYR A 945 -19.61 -27.25 -1.56
C TYR A 945 -20.03 -26.84 -2.98
N VAL A 946 -20.94 -25.87 -3.14
CA VAL A 946 -21.31 -25.32 -4.46
C VAL A 946 -20.10 -24.70 -5.14
N ARG A 947 -19.39 -23.79 -4.45
CA ARG A 947 -18.17 -23.13 -4.96
C ARG A 947 -17.04 -24.12 -5.28
N ASP A 948 -16.93 -25.19 -4.50
CA ASP A 948 -15.93 -26.23 -4.74
C ASP A 948 -16.27 -27.07 -5.98
N GLY A 949 -17.56 -27.33 -6.23
CA GLY A 949 -18.04 -27.99 -7.45
C GLY A 949 -17.96 -27.12 -8.70
N GLU A 950 -18.21 -25.81 -8.58
CA GLU A 950 -17.94 -24.81 -9.62
C GLU A 950 -16.45 -24.76 -9.98
N TYR A 951 -15.58 -24.75 -8.96
CA TYR A 951 -14.13 -24.75 -9.12
C TYR A 951 -13.62 -26.01 -9.84
N THR A 952 -14.00 -27.21 -9.39
CA THR A 952 -13.58 -28.46 -10.06
C THR A 952 -14.09 -28.57 -11.50
N SER A 953 -15.32 -28.10 -11.77
CA SER A 953 -15.86 -28.02 -13.14
C SER A 953 -15.07 -27.06 -14.03
N ALA A 954 -14.59 -25.94 -13.48
CA ALA A 954 -13.77 -24.97 -14.21
C ALA A 954 -12.36 -25.48 -14.52
N LEU A 955 -11.75 -26.27 -13.62
CA LEU A 955 -10.45 -26.92 -13.86
C LEU A 955 -10.56 -27.99 -14.96
N LEU A 956 -11.60 -28.83 -14.91
CA LEU A 956 -11.90 -29.80 -15.98
C LEU A 956 -12.05 -29.12 -17.34
N LEU A 957 -12.81 -28.02 -17.39
CA LEU A 957 -12.99 -27.23 -18.61
C LEU A 957 -11.66 -26.65 -19.10
N HIS A 958 -10.79 -26.19 -18.19
CA HIS A 958 -9.49 -25.65 -18.55
C HIS A 958 -8.58 -26.69 -19.23
N ASP A 959 -8.43 -27.88 -18.64
CA ASP A 959 -7.54 -28.94 -19.13
C ASP A 959 -7.97 -29.50 -20.52
N VAL A 960 -9.27 -29.43 -20.88
CA VAL A 960 -9.77 -30.11 -22.10
C VAL A 960 -10.18 -29.20 -23.25
N MET A 961 -10.49 -27.91 -23.01
CA MET A 961 -11.09 -27.05 -24.04
C MET A 961 -10.28 -27.00 -25.35
N GLY A 962 -10.96 -27.26 -26.47
CA GLY A 962 -10.41 -27.24 -27.81
C GLY A 962 -11.46 -27.60 -28.88
N PRO A 963 -11.10 -27.57 -30.18
CA PRO A 963 -12.00 -27.97 -31.26
C PRO A 963 -12.49 -29.42 -31.10
N GLY A 964 -13.78 -29.67 -31.31
CA GLY A 964 -14.34 -31.03 -31.22
C GLY A 964 -14.37 -31.62 -29.80
N VAL A 965 -14.34 -30.77 -28.76
CA VAL A 965 -14.57 -31.15 -27.36
C VAL A 965 -15.87 -30.52 -26.87
N SER A 966 -16.71 -31.31 -26.19
CA SER A 966 -17.87 -30.80 -25.45
C SER A 966 -17.81 -31.22 -23.98
N VAL A 967 -18.18 -30.30 -23.09
CA VAL A 967 -18.18 -30.52 -21.64
C VAL A 967 -19.58 -30.25 -21.10
N LEU A 968 -20.16 -31.24 -20.43
CA LEU A 968 -21.37 -31.10 -19.63
C LEU A 968 -20.94 -31.03 -18.15
N PRO A 969 -20.88 -29.84 -17.53
CA PRO A 969 -20.40 -29.67 -16.17
C PRO A 969 -21.39 -30.30 -15.17
N PHE A 970 -20.86 -31.03 -14.20
CA PHE A 970 -21.64 -31.65 -13.12
C PHE A 970 -20.76 -31.85 -11.89
N SER A 971 -21.29 -31.61 -10.69
CA SER A 971 -20.55 -31.89 -9.46
C SER A 971 -21.42 -32.54 -8.40
N GLN A 972 -20.96 -33.67 -7.87
CA GLN A 972 -21.52 -34.30 -6.68
C GLN A 972 -21.45 -33.40 -5.44
N ALA A 973 -20.48 -32.47 -5.38
CA ALA A 973 -20.40 -31.51 -4.27
C ALA A 973 -21.60 -30.56 -4.32
N HIS A 974 -21.93 -30.02 -5.50
CA HIS A 974 -23.14 -29.22 -5.72
C HIS A 974 -24.40 -30.05 -5.42
N TYR A 975 -24.51 -31.28 -5.93
CA TYR A 975 -25.65 -32.17 -5.65
C TYR A 975 -25.84 -32.40 -4.14
N ASN A 976 -24.79 -32.82 -3.43
CA ASN A 976 -24.82 -33.07 -1.99
C ASN A 976 -25.16 -31.80 -1.19
N ALA A 977 -24.71 -30.61 -1.62
CA ALA A 977 -25.04 -29.35 -0.97
C ALA A 977 -26.55 -29.04 -0.91
N TYR A 978 -27.35 -29.64 -1.79
CA TYR A 978 -28.81 -29.52 -1.80
C TYR A 978 -29.52 -30.78 -1.28
N VAL A 979 -28.93 -31.95 -1.45
CA VAL A 979 -29.62 -33.25 -1.31
C VAL A 979 -29.20 -34.04 -0.06
N ASP A 980 -27.92 -34.06 0.29
CA ASP A 980 -27.35 -34.75 1.47
C ASP A 980 -26.10 -34.01 1.95
N LEU A 981 -26.28 -32.91 2.68
CA LEU A 981 -25.19 -32.06 3.17
C LEU A 981 -24.19 -32.81 4.09
N PRO A 982 -24.62 -33.80 4.91
CA PRO A 982 -23.72 -34.72 5.60
C PRO A 982 -22.87 -35.65 4.72
N SER A 983 -23.22 -35.90 3.45
CA SER A 983 -22.50 -36.85 2.58
C SER A 983 -21.00 -36.55 2.47
N VAL A 984 -20.22 -37.63 2.40
CA VAL A 984 -18.77 -37.60 2.12
C VAL A 984 -18.45 -37.86 0.64
N GLY A 985 -19.48 -38.00 -0.21
CA GLY A 985 -19.37 -38.30 -1.63
C GLY A 985 -20.19 -39.52 -2.06
N GLU A 986 -20.76 -39.42 -3.25
CA GLU A 986 -21.55 -40.44 -3.95
C GLU A 986 -20.82 -40.97 -5.21
N CYS A 987 -19.51 -40.67 -5.36
CA CYS A 987 -18.76 -40.75 -6.62
C CYS A 987 -18.78 -42.13 -7.28
N ALA A 988 -18.68 -43.20 -6.50
CA ALA A 988 -18.67 -44.56 -7.04
C ALA A 988 -20.07 -44.97 -7.52
N GLY A 989 -21.13 -44.58 -6.79
CA GLY A 989 -22.53 -44.80 -7.16
C GLY A 989 -22.93 -44.01 -8.41
N ILE A 990 -22.62 -42.71 -8.46
CA ILE A 990 -22.84 -41.86 -9.64
C ILE A 990 -22.07 -42.41 -10.85
N SER A 991 -20.80 -42.83 -10.67
CA SER A 991 -20.02 -43.45 -11.75
C SER A 991 -20.60 -44.79 -12.22
N TYR A 992 -21.16 -45.62 -11.32
CA TYR A 992 -21.80 -46.88 -11.71
C TYR A 992 -23.11 -46.65 -12.48
N ALA A 993 -23.92 -45.68 -12.07
CA ALA A 993 -25.12 -45.27 -12.81
C ALA A 993 -24.77 -44.66 -14.17
N MET A 994 -23.74 -43.80 -14.23
CA MET A 994 -23.26 -43.19 -15.46
C MET A 994 -22.66 -44.22 -16.43
N ALA A 995 -21.99 -45.26 -15.94
CA ALA A 995 -21.47 -46.35 -16.78
C ALA A 995 -22.58 -47.14 -17.47
N LEU A 996 -23.71 -47.36 -16.78
CA LEU A 996 -24.92 -47.93 -17.38
C LEU A 996 -25.57 -46.94 -18.37
N ALA A 997 -25.71 -45.67 -17.98
CA ALA A 997 -26.33 -44.66 -18.83
C ALA A 997 -25.58 -44.47 -20.16
N LEU A 998 -24.24 -44.44 -20.12
CA LEU A 998 -23.37 -44.40 -21.30
C LEU A 998 -23.42 -45.68 -22.14
N HIS A 999 -23.80 -46.83 -21.56
CA HIS A 999 -24.08 -48.04 -22.34
C HIS A 999 -25.47 -47.97 -23.01
N GLN A 1000 -26.44 -47.30 -22.40
CA GLN A 1000 -27.82 -47.18 -22.89
C GLN A 1000 -28.07 -45.95 -23.79
N GLY A 1001 -27.15 -44.97 -23.82
CA GLY A 1001 -27.34 -43.68 -24.50
C GLY A 1001 -28.21 -42.69 -23.71
N THR A 1002 -28.33 -42.89 -22.39
CA THR A 1002 -29.19 -42.09 -21.48
C THR A 1002 -28.38 -41.14 -20.59
N GLU A 1003 -27.09 -40.91 -20.88
CA GLU A 1003 -26.19 -40.12 -20.02
C GLU A 1003 -26.69 -38.71 -19.70
N GLU A 1004 -27.32 -38.02 -20.66
CA GLU A 1004 -27.90 -36.70 -20.43
C GLU A 1004 -29.13 -36.74 -19.53
N GLN A 1005 -29.93 -37.82 -19.56
CA GLN A 1005 -31.13 -37.93 -18.74
C GLN A 1005 -30.77 -38.19 -17.28
N LEU A 1006 -29.71 -38.96 -17.01
CA LEU A 1006 -29.13 -39.08 -15.67
C LEU A 1006 -28.68 -37.72 -15.13
N LEU A 1007 -28.00 -36.89 -15.94
CA LEU A 1007 -27.58 -35.54 -15.53
C LEU A 1007 -28.78 -34.60 -15.31
N LYS A 1008 -29.83 -34.66 -16.15
CA LYS A 1008 -31.08 -33.91 -15.98
C LYS A 1008 -31.82 -34.32 -14.69
N ASN A 1009 -31.89 -35.61 -14.39
CA ASN A 1009 -32.47 -36.14 -13.15
C ASN A 1009 -31.68 -35.66 -11.92
N LEU A 1010 -30.35 -35.76 -11.93
CA LEU A 1010 -29.47 -35.26 -10.87
C LEU A 1010 -29.70 -33.77 -10.60
N LEU A 1011 -29.82 -32.95 -11.65
CA LEU A 1011 -30.09 -31.52 -11.53
C LEU A 1011 -31.49 -31.25 -10.94
N LYS A 1012 -32.55 -31.88 -11.47
CA LYS A 1012 -33.93 -31.68 -11.00
C LYS A 1012 -34.12 -32.02 -9.51
N VAL A 1013 -33.37 -33.01 -9.02
CA VAL A 1013 -33.36 -33.38 -7.59
C VAL A 1013 -32.67 -32.33 -6.70
N THR A 1014 -31.81 -31.47 -7.25
CA THR A 1014 -31.28 -30.29 -6.52
C THR A 1014 -32.25 -29.10 -6.50
N GLU A 1015 -33.13 -28.98 -7.50
CA GLU A 1015 -34.15 -27.92 -7.56
C GLU A 1015 -35.24 -28.13 -6.49
N ASP A 1016 -35.72 -29.37 -6.35
CA ASP A 1016 -36.63 -29.77 -5.25
C ASP A 1016 -36.14 -31.06 -4.55
N PRO A 1017 -35.21 -30.95 -3.59
CA PRO A 1017 -34.73 -32.09 -2.80
C PRO A 1017 -35.74 -32.52 -1.71
N ALA A 1018 -36.80 -31.76 -1.47
CA ALA A 1018 -37.82 -32.07 -0.47
C ALA A 1018 -38.97 -32.92 -1.05
N SER A 1019 -39.24 -32.80 -2.36
CA SER A 1019 -40.28 -33.55 -3.06
C SER A 1019 -40.25 -35.05 -2.77
N ALA A 1020 -41.45 -35.59 -2.53
CA ALA A 1020 -41.71 -37.01 -2.39
C ALA A 1020 -41.53 -37.77 -3.72
N ALA A 1021 -41.81 -37.12 -4.87
CA ALA A 1021 -41.58 -37.73 -6.19
C ALA A 1021 -40.09 -37.96 -6.47
N ASN A 1022 -39.23 -37.08 -5.94
CA ASN A 1022 -37.77 -37.19 -6.03
C ASN A 1022 -37.17 -38.16 -4.99
N ALA A 1023 -37.95 -38.65 -4.02
CA ALA A 1023 -37.43 -39.47 -2.92
C ALA A 1023 -36.90 -40.86 -3.33
N PRO A 1024 -37.54 -41.61 -4.25
CA PRO A 1024 -37.01 -42.88 -4.74
C PRO A 1024 -35.63 -42.71 -5.37
N PHE A 1025 -35.43 -41.70 -6.23
CA PHE A 1025 -34.14 -41.41 -6.86
C PHE A 1025 -33.02 -41.21 -5.83
N ARG A 1026 -33.25 -40.38 -4.80
CA ARG A 1026 -32.27 -40.12 -3.73
C ARG A 1026 -31.87 -41.42 -3.02
N MET A 1027 -32.87 -42.23 -2.65
CA MET A 1027 -32.67 -43.52 -1.98
C MET A 1027 -31.95 -44.54 -2.88
N HIS A 1028 -32.33 -44.63 -4.15
CA HIS A 1028 -31.75 -45.55 -5.13
C HIS A 1028 -30.26 -45.24 -5.38
N LEU A 1029 -29.92 -43.96 -5.57
CA LEU A 1029 -28.53 -43.53 -5.79
C LEU A 1029 -27.66 -43.80 -4.55
N ARG A 1030 -28.17 -43.52 -3.34
CA ARG A 1030 -27.41 -43.74 -2.11
C ARG A 1030 -27.23 -45.23 -1.80
N ASN A 1031 -28.27 -46.05 -1.97
CA ASN A 1031 -28.16 -47.51 -1.84
C ASN A 1031 -27.14 -48.10 -2.83
N LEU A 1032 -27.07 -47.56 -4.05
CA LEU A 1032 -26.06 -47.91 -5.03
C LEU A 1032 -24.66 -47.53 -4.54
N GLN A 1033 -24.44 -46.27 -4.13
CA GLN A 1033 -23.16 -45.81 -3.54
C GLN A 1033 -22.72 -46.70 -2.38
N ASP A 1034 -23.57 -46.93 -1.38
CA ASP A 1034 -23.24 -47.73 -0.21
C ASP A 1034 -22.89 -49.20 -0.56
N THR A 1035 -23.41 -49.71 -1.68
CA THR A 1035 -23.07 -51.03 -2.25
C THR A 1035 -21.75 -51.02 -3.05
N VAL A 1036 -21.42 -49.93 -3.74
CA VAL A 1036 -20.26 -49.86 -4.66
C VAL A 1036 -19.00 -49.19 -4.10
N LYS A 1037 -19.08 -48.41 -3.01
CA LYS A 1037 -18.00 -47.58 -2.40
C LYS A 1037 -16.75 -48.31 -1.83
N LYS A 1038 -16.52 -49.59 -2.12
CA LYS A 1038 -15.27 -50.31 -1.76
C LYS A 1038 -14.53 -50.66 -3.05
N PRO A 1039 -13.18 -50.63 -3.13
CA PRO A 1039 -12.46 -50.85 -4.39
C PRO A 1039 -12.82 -52.17 -5.09
N SER A 1040 -12.86 -53.28 -4.35
CA SER A 1040 -13.29 -54.59 -4.86
C SER A 1040 -14.75 -54.65 -5.31
N SER A 1041 -15.59 -53.80 -4.72
CA SER A 1041 -16.97 -53.56 -5.16
C SER A 1041 -17.01 -52.70 -6.42
N PHE A 1042 -16.28 -51.58 -6.48
CA PHE A 1042 -16.29 -50.69 -7.64
C PHE A 1042 -15.70 -51.38 -8.88
N HIS A 1043 -14.60 -52.12 -8.71
CA HIS A 1043 -13.92 -52.88 -9.77
C HIS A 1043 -14.39 -54.35 -9.89
N PHE A 1044 -15.63 -54.66 -9.51
CA PHE A 1044 -16.22 -55.99 -9.70
C PHE A 1044 -16.09 -56.45 -11.17
N GLY A 1045 -15.60 -57.68 -11.38
CA GLY A 1045 -15.20 -58.21 -12.69
C GLY A 1045 -13.69 -58.39 -12.86
N GLY A 1046 -12.87 -57.71 -12.05
CA GLY A 1046 -11.42 -57.83 -12.03
C GLY A 1046 -10.74 -56.47 -12.07
N GLN A 1047 -9.75 -56.25 -11.19
CA GLN A 1047 -9.04 -54.98 -11.02
C GLN A 1047 -7.58 -55.14 -11.44
N VAL A 1048 -7.06 -54.17 -12.20
CA VAL A 1048 -5.63 -54.05 -12.51
C VAL A 1048 -5.13 -52.63 -12.22
N GLU A 1049 -3.87 -52.49 -11.83
CA GLU A 1049 -3.18 -51.20 -11.71
C GLU A 1049 -2.42 -50.92 -13.00
N VAL A 1050 -2.60 -49.73 -13.59
CA VAL A 1050 -1.99 -49.32 -14.87
C VAL A 1050 -1.52 -47.87 -14.86
N GLY A 1051 -0.62 -47.51 -15.78
CA GLY A 1051 -0.30 -46.12 -16.08
C GLY A 1051 -1.44 -45.37 -16.78
N TYR A 1052 -1.42 -44.04 -16.76
CA TYR A 1052 -2.39 -43.22 -17.50
C TYR A 1052 -2.35 -43.47 -19.02
N ASP A 1053 -1.15 -43.73 -19.55
CA ASP A 1053 -0.88 -44.00 -20.95
C ASP A 1053 -1.51 -45.31 -21.41
N GLU A 1054 -1.47 -46.35 -20.57
CA GLU A 1054 -2.18 -47.60 -20.85
C GLU A 1054 -3.71 -47.44 -20.90
N ILE A 1055 -4.29 -46.42 -20.26
CA ILE A 1055 -5.73 -46.12 -20.35
C ILE A 1055 -6.04 -45.51 -21.72
N ILE A 1056 -5.19 -44.58 -22.18
CA ILE A 1056 -5.28 -43.98 -23.51
C ILE A 1056 -5.10 -45.07 -24.59
N ASP A 1057 -4.09 -45.92 -24.48
CA ASP A 1057 -3.87 -47.05 -25.40
C ASP A 1057 -5.09 -47.99 -25.50
N LYS A 1058 -5.77 -48.27 -24.37
CA LYS A 1058 -7.00 -49.08 -24.36
C LYS A 1058 -8.19 -48.36 -25.01
N MET A 1059 -8.26 -47.03 -24.93
CA MET A 1059 -9.26 -46.21 -25.63
C MET A 1059 -8.96 -46.05 -27.14
N LEU A 1060 -7.69 -46.15 -27.54
CA LEU A 1060 -7.26 -46.16 -28.94
C LEU A 1060 -7.47 -47.53 -29.62
N ALA A 1061 -7.17 -48.62 -28.90
CA ALA A 1061 -7.21 -49.97 -29.44
C ALA A 1061 -8.61 -50.61 -29.53
N SER A 1062 -9.63 -50.02 -28.89
CA SER A 1062 -10.97 -50.63 -28.86
C SER A 1062 -11.81 -50.30 -30.10
N GLY A 1063 -12.10 -51.34 -30.90
CA GLY A 1063 -13.01 -51.26 -32.04
C GLY A 1063 -14.51 -51.33 -31.68
N THR A 1064 -14.86 -51.36 -30.39
CA THR A 1064 -16.23 -51.51 -29.89
C THR A 1064 -16.53 -50.55 -28.74
N SER A 1065 -17.81 -50.21 -28.52
CA SER A 1065 -18.21 -49.36 -27.40
C SER A 1065 -17.76 -49.98 -26.07
N THR A 1066 -16.94 -49.28 -25.31
CA THR A 1066 -16.23 -49.79 -24.13
C THR A 1066 -16.18 -48.71 -23.03
N THR A 1067 -16.59 -49.08 -21.81
CA THR A 1067 -16.50 -48.20 -20.62
C THR A 1067 -15.49 -48.75 -19.62
N ILE A 1068 -14.47 -47.95 -19.31
CA ILE A 1068 -13.44 -48.22 -18.31
C ILE A 1068 -13.85 -47.52 -17.01
N ARG A 1069 -14.00 -48.28 -15.92
CA ARG A 1069 -14.11 -47.74 -14.54
C ARG A 1069 -12.70 -47.44 -14.03
N ILE A 1070 -12.47 -46.22 -13.56
CA ILE A 1070 -11.17 -45.73 -13.08
C ILE A 1070 -11.29 -45.36 -11.59
N GLY A 1071 -10.36 -45.85 -10.77
CA GLY A 1071 -10.28 -45.59 -9.33
C GLY A 1071 -8.94 -44.98 -8.92
N THR A 1072 -8.99 -44.02 -8.00
CA THR A 1072 -7.83 -43.52 -7.24
C THR A 1072 -7.82 -44.15 -5.83
N VAL A 1073 -7.04 -43.60 -4.89
CA VAL A 1073 -7.09 -44.02 -3.47
C VAL A 1073 -8.45 -43.69 -2.80
N ASP A 1074 -9.19 -42.72 -3.34
CA ASP A 1074 -10.35 -42.07 -2.70
C ASP A 1074 -11.52 -41.72 -3.65
N HIS A 1075 -11.32 -41.77 -4.97
CA HIS A 1075 -12.27 -41.29 -5.98
C HIS A 1075 -12.55 -42.28 -7.10
N ALA A 1076 -13.73 -42.17 -7.69
CA ALA A 1076 -14.21 -43.02 -8.77
C ALA A 1076 -14.62 -42.17 -9.98
N MET A 1077 -14.20 -42.60 -11.17
CA MET A 1077 -14.35 -41.90 -12.46
C MET A 1077 -14.58 -42.93 -13.58
N LEU A 1078 -14.87 -42.47 -14.80
CA LEU A 1078 -14.94 -43.30 -16.01
C LEU A 1078 -14.12 -42.70 -17.15
N ALA A 1079 -13.66 -43.54 -18.07
CA ALA A 1079 -13.28 -43.14 -19.42
C ALA A 1079 -13.72 -44.20 -20.44
N GLY A 1080 -13.71 -43.90 -21.74
CA GLY A 1080 -14.04 -44.91 -22.74
C GLY A 1080 -14.33 -44.37 -24.12
N VAL A 1081 -14.94 -45.24 -24.94
CA VAL A 1081 -15.34 -44.95 -26.32
C VAL A 1081 -16.75 -45.47 -26.58
N GLN A 1082 -17.56 -44.68 -27.27
CA GLN A 1082 -18.85 -45.09 -27.84
C GLN A 1082 -18.71 -45.11 -29.37
N ILE A 1083 -18.97 -46.25 -30.01
CA ILE A 1083 -18.98 -46.35 -31.48
C ILE A 1083 -20.37 -45.97 -31.99
N LYS A 1084 -20.53 -44.73 -32.48
CA LYS A 1084 -21.78 -44.17 -33.00
C LYS A 1084 -21.70 -44.07 -34.52
N ASN A 1085 -22.60 -44.75 -35.24
CA ASN A 1085 -22.64 -44.78 -36.70
C ASN A 1085 -21.29 -45.13 -37.36
N GLY A 1086 -20.55 -46.07 -36.76
CA GLY A 1086 -19.21 -46.49 -37.22
C GLY A 1086 -18.07 -45.51 -36.92
N LYS A 1087 -18.30 -44.46 -36.12
CA LYS A 1087 -17.28 -43.49 -35.68
C LYS A 1087 -17.10 -43.55 -34.17
N PRO A 1088 -15.87 -43.43 -33.64
CA PRO A 1088 -15.64 -43.28 -32.21
C PRO A 1088 -16.01 -41.87 -31.72
N GLU A 1089 -16.76 -41.82 -30.62
CA GLU A 1089 -16.87 -40.67 -29.71
C GLU A 1089 -16.25 -41.11 -28.38
N TRP A 1090 -15.13 -40.52 -27.98
CA TRP A 1090 -14.49 -40.83 -26.70
C TRP A 1090 -15.05 -39.97 -25.58
N PHE A 1091 -14.99 -40.47 -24.35
CA PHE A 1091 -15.47 -39.73 -23.18
C PHE A 1091 -14.57 -39.90 -21.94
N PHE A 1092 -14.67 -38.92 -21.05
CA PHE A 1092 -14.20 -38.98 -19.67
C PHE A 1092 -15.28 -38.43 -18.75
N PHE A 1093 -15.54 -39.11 -17.64
CA PHE A 1093 -16.50 -38.66 -16.63
C PHE A 1093 -15.87 -38.62 -15.25
N ASP A 1094 -15.90 -37.43 -14.64
CA ASP A 1094 -15.53 -37.23 -13.26
C ASP A 1094 -16.74 -36.68 -12.48
N PRO A 1095 -17.29 -37.41 -11.50
CA PRO A 1095 -18.46 -36.96 -10.74
C PRO A 1095 -18.21 -35.71 -9.89
N ASN A 1096 -16.97 -35.24 -9.71
CA ASN A 1096 -16.70 -33.93 -9.12
C ASN A 1096 -16.81 -32.76 -10.12
N ALA A 1097 -16.73 -32.99 -11.43
CA ALA A 1097 -16.52 -31.91 -12.41
C ALA A 1097 -17.34 -31.98 -13.71
N GLY A 1098 -17.66 -33.17 -14.25
CA GLY A 1098 -18.51 -33.29 -15.44
C GLY A 1098 -18.22 -34.46 -16.36
N LEU A 1099 -18.97 -34.50 -17.47
CA LEU A 1099 -18.77 -35.39 -18.60
C LEU A 1099 -18.12 -34.62 -19.75
N VAL A 1100 -16.92 -35.05 -20.16
CA VAL A 1100 -16.22 -34.58 -21.36
C VAL A 1100 -16.45 -35.59 -22.48
N LYS A 1101 -16.72 -35.10 -23.70
CA LYS A 1101 -16.75 -35.90 -24.93
C LYS A 1101 -15.79 -35.32 -25.96
N PHE A 1102 -15.12 -36.20 -26.69
CA PHE A 1102 -14.13 -35.88 -27.72
C PHE A 1102 -14.56 -36.51 -29.06
N THR A 1103 -14.73 -35.68 -30.09
CA THR A 1103 -15.14 -36.10 -31.44
C THR A 1103 -13.97 -36.23 -32.43
N ASN A 1104 -12.74 -35.99 -31.96
CA ASN A 1104 -11.51 -36.17 -32.73
C ASN A 1104 -10.38 -36.74 -31.86
N LEU A 1105 -9.48 -37.46 -32.51
CA LEU A 1105 -8.37 -38.19 -31.89
C LEU A 1105 -7.42 -37.26 -31.11
N THR A 1106 -6.91 -36.20 -31.74
CA THR A 1106 -5.88 -35.32 -31.15
C THR A 1106 -6.37 -34.59 -29.90
N SER A 1107 -7.64 -34.17 -29.86
CA SER A 1107 -8.22 -33.58 -28.65
C SER A 1107 -8.49 -34.61 -27.56
N MET A 1108 -8.77 -35.87 -27.91
CA MET A 1108 -8.87 -36.97 -26.95
C MET A 1108 -7.50 -37.27 -26.33
N GLU A 1109 -6.48 -37.52 -27.13
CA GLU A 1109 -5.12 -37.86 -26.66
C GLU A 1109 -4.57 -36.78 -25.74
N ARG A 1110 -4.64 -35.51 -26.16
CA ARG A 1110 -4.23 -34.38 -25.31
C ARG A 1110 -5.10 -34.24 -24.06
N GLY A 1111 -6.42 -34.27 -24.22
CA GLY A 1111 -7.35 -34.10 -23.10
C GLY A 1111 -7.16 -35.18 -22.03
N MET A 1112 -7.00 -36.44 -22.43
CA MET A 1112 -6.76 -37.55 -21.50
C MET A 1112 -5.38 -37.48 -20.82
N GLU A 1113 -4.36 -36.93 -21.49
CA GLU A 1113 -3.04 -36.66 -20.88
C GLU A 1113 -3.12 -35.56 -19.82
N GLU A 1114 -3.79 -34.43 -20.12
CA GLU A 1114 -4.01 -33.35 -19.15
C GLU A 1114 -4.91 -33.84 -17.98
N LEU A 1115 -5.95 -34.64 -18.24
CA LEU A 1115 -6.87 -35.17 -17.22
C LEU A 1115 -6.25 -36.26 -16.30
N LEU A 1116 -5.34 -37.10 -16.80
CA LEU A 1116 -4.81 -38.26 -16.06
C LEU A 1116 -3.32 -38.16 -15.71
N ASN A 1117 -2.59 -37.15 -16.19
CA ASN A 1117 -1.16 -36.98 -15.88
C ASN A 1117 -0.78 -35.55 -15.51
N SER A 1118 -0.89 -34.62 -16.46
CA SER A 1118 -0.14 -33.35 -16.44
C SER A 1118 -0.95 -32.11 -16.02
N GLY A 1119 -2.28 -32.15 -16.11
CA GLY A 1119 -3.16 -31.00 -15.89
C GLY A 1119 -3.62 -30.80 -14.44
N GLN A 1120 -4.50 -29.81 -14.24
CA GLN A 1120 -5.02 -29.44 -12.92
C GLN A 1120 -5.96 -30.52 -12.36
N SER A 1121 -6.77 -31.15 -13.20
CA SER A 1121 -7.65 -32.26 -12.82
C SER A 1121 -6.85 -33.48 -12.37
N ALA A 1122 -5.75 -33.81 -13.04
CA ALA A 1122 -4.83 -34.85 -12.58
C ALA A 1122 -4.19 -34.49 -11.22
N ALA A 1123 -3.81 -33.21 -11.03
CA ALA A 1123 -3.23 -32.72 -9.79
C ALA A 1123 -4.18 -32.75 -8.57
N LEU A 1124 -5.50 -32.70 -8.78
CA LEU A 1124 -6.52 -32.92 -7.74
C LEU A 1124 -6.66 -34.38 -7.28
N ARG A 1125 -6.01 -35.35 -7.92
CA ARG A 1125 -6.28 -36.79 -7.73
C ARG A 1125 -5.16 -37.50 -6.97
N ASN A 1126 -5.55 -38.21 -5.92
CA ASN A 1126 -4.68 -39.01 -5.05
C ASN A 1126 -4.37 -40.37 -5.69
N THR A 1127 -3.50 -40.35 -6.70
CA THR A 1127 -3.09 -41.52 -7.48
C THR A 1127 -1.92 -42.26 -6.82
N ARG A 1128 -1.87 -43.59 -6.98
CA ARG A 1128 -0.65 -44.36 -6.75
C ARG A 1128 0.43 -43.97 -7.77
N ARG A 1129 1.64 -44.52 -7.63
CA ARG A 1129 2.72 -44.37 -8.62
C ARG A 1129 3.19 -45.71 -9.13
N THR A 1130 3.50 -45.78 -10.42
CA THR A 1130 4.14 -46.95 -11.04
C THR A 1130 5.60 -47.07 -10.59
N LEU A 1131 6.25 -48.20 -10.86
CA LEU A 1131 7.70 -48.36 -10.70
C LEU A 1131 8.54 -47.36 -11.55
N THR A 1132 7.91 -46.70 -12.52
CA THR A 1132 8.52 -45.65 -13.37
C THR A 1132 8.15 -44.23 -12.95
N GLY A 1133 7.46 -44.05 -11.81
CA GLY A 1133 7.09 -42.74 -11.25
C GLY A 1133 5.86 -42.07 -11.88
N LYS A 1134 5.27 -42.66 -12.94
CA LYS A 1134 4.00 -42.20 -13.53
C LYS A 1134 2.85 -42.33 -12.55
N ARG A 1135 1.79 -41.53 -12.73
CA ARG A 1135 0.50 -41.76 -12.03
C ARG A 1135 -0.05 -43.14 -12.38
N ALA A 1136 -0.48 -43.87 -11.36
CA ALA A 1136 -1.09 -45.18 -11.47
C ALA A 1136 -2.54 -45.16 -10.98
N TYR A 1137 -3.38 -45.90 -11.68
CA TYR A 1137 -4.82 -45.97 -11.48
C TYR A 1137 -5.28 -47.43 -11.41
N SER A 1138 -6.24 -47.71 -10.53
CA SER A 1138 -7.02 -48.93 -10.57
C SER A 1138 -8.01 -48.86 -11.73
N ILE A 1139 -8.05 -49.86 -12.62
CA ILE A 1139 -9.07 -49.92 -13.68
C ILE A 1139 -9.78 -51.27 -13.77
N SER A 1140 -10.99 -51.24 -14.34
CA SER A 1140 -11.71 -52.43 -14.80
C SER A 1140 -12.74 -52.10 -15.90
N ILE A 1141 -13.01 -53.03 -16.82
CA ILE A 1141 -14.03 -52.85 -17.86
C ILE A 1141 -15.43 -53.03 -17.27
N PHE A 1142 -16.36 -52.11 -17.56
CA PHE A 1142 -17.76 -52.22 -17.18
C PHE A 1142 -18.55 -53.05 -18.20
N GLU A 1143 -18.92 -54.27 -17.80
CA GLU A 1143 -19.92 -55.07 -18.49
C GLU A 1143 -21.31 -54.86 -17.85
N PRO A 1144 -22.39 -54.62 -18.62
CA PRO A 1144 -23.75 -54.50 -18.09
C PRO A 1144 -24.20 -55.75 -17.30
N GLY A 1145 -23.70 -56.94 -17.67
CA GLY A 1145 -23.96 -58.19 -16.95
C GLY A 1145 -23.45 -58.21 -15.51
N HIS A 1146 -22.49 -57.34 -15.14
CA HIS A 1146 -22.03 -57.18 -13.77
C HIS A 1146 -23.10 -56.60 -12.82
N LEU A 1147 -24.17 -55.98 -13.33
CA LEU A 1147 -25.30 -55.55 -12.51
C LEU A 1147 -26.19 -56.73 -12.11
N ASN A 1148 -26.50 -57.61 -13.06
CA ASN A 1148 -27.38 -58.77 -12.85
C ASN A 1148 -26.77 -59.81 -11.91
N ASN A 1149 -25.44 -59.98 -11.95
CA ASN A 1149 -24.72 -61.07 -11.28
C ASN A 1149 -24.16 -60.67 -9.91
N ARG A 1150 -24.63 -59.57 -9.31
CA ARG A 1150 -24.00 -58.97 -8.12
C ARG A 1150 -24.95 -58.82 -6.93
N PRO A 1151 -24.67 -59.46 -5.78
CA PRO A 1151 -25.42 -59.27 -4.54
C PRO A 1151 -25.51 -57.80 -4.13
N GLY A 1152 -26.71 -57.38 -3.71
CA GLY A 1152 -26.99 -56.02 -3.21
C GLY A 1152 -27.38 -54.99 -4.27
N ILE A 1153 -27.19 -55.26 -5.56
CA ILE A 1153 -27.65 -54.37 -6.64
C ILE A 1153 -28.95 -54.92 -7.24
N ASN A 1154 -29.97 -54.08 -7.37
CA ASN A 1154 -31.13 -54.34 -8.22
C ASN A 1154 -30.90 -53.63 -9.58
N PRO A 1155 -30.79 -54.35 -10.71
CA PRO A 1155 -30.49 -53.74 -12.01
C PRO A 1155 -31.55 -52.72 -12.47
N ASP A 1156 -32.83 -52.95 -12.20
CA ASP A 1156 -33.92 -52.07 -12.64
C ASP A 1156 -33.91 -50.75 -11.87
N VAL A 1157 -33.68 -50.82 -10.56
CA VAL A 1157 -33.45 -49.66 -9.68
C VAL A 1157 -32.28 -48.79 -10.16
N VAL A 1158 -31.25 -49.37 -10.78
CA VAL A 1158 -30.11 -48.63 -11.37
C VAL A 1158 -30.44 -48.07 -12.76
N ARG A 1159 -31.27 -48.77 -13.55
CA ARG A 1159 -31.80 -48.25 -14.83
C ARG A 1159 -32.63 -47.00 -14.58
N ASP A 1160 -33.56 -47.04 -13.63
CA ASP A 1160 -34.49 -45.96 -13.28
C ASP A 1160 -33.81 -44.60 -13.05
N LEU A 1161 -32.61 -44.60 -12.45
CA LEU A 1161 -31.80 -43.38 -12.25
C LEU A 1161 -31.52 -42.63 -13.57
N SER A 1162 -31.40 -43.35 -14.69
CA SER A 1162 -31.04 -42.79 -16.00
C SER A 1162 -32.16 -42.84 -17.04
N SER A 1163 -33.06 -43.83 -16.99
CA SER A 1163 -34.05 -44.07 -18.05
C SER A 1163 -35.45 -43.48 -17.77
N VAL A 1164 -35.75 -43.14 -16.52
CA VAL A 1164 -37.03 -42.51 -16.15
C VAL A 1164 -36.81 -41.00 -16.01
N ALA A 1165 -37.63 -40.20 -16.68
CA ALA A 1165 -37.63 -38.75 -16.49
C ALA A 1165 -38.43 -38.39 -15.22
N LEU A 1166 -37.76 -37.68 -14.30
CA LEU A 1166 -38.40 -37.09 -13.10
C LEU A 1166 -39.21 -35.84 -13.42
#